data_AF-A0EEP7-F1
#
_entry.id   AF-A0EEP7-F1
#
_cell.length_a   1.000
_cell.length_b   1.000
_cell.length_c   1.000
_cell.angle_alpha   90.00
_cell.angle_beta   90.00
_cell.angle_gamma   90.00
#
_symmetry.space_group_name_H-M   'P 1'
#
loop_
_entity.id
_entity.type
_entity.pdbx_description
1 polymer ?
#
loop_
_entity_poly.entity_id
_entity_poly.type
_entity_poly.pdbx_seq_one_letter_code
_entity_poly.pdbx_strand_id
1 'polypeptide(L)'
;MTEEQGKQRFAYTAPKQILEEAAQIGEDNQTRKQNLDKVEEKFKYKQKNRQLSPERKDVFNDQGGENGRTYAEIMIQQDLENSRSEIENKIKKTETLNKEEKKLVKQQVKVEQNVAQQIKQERSEWEQESKDVSKKPQKWETPSRDGPQSSARASRWDNTNKLQATPGRAGTVFGETPTPGHMEIGDTPYKYGETPTPNHGEKEHLWLVNHGFGGGMTPHTPGTVMRTPMTPGQLGNMTPDRVYQFRLEKEMEERNKYMTDEELTSILPGPKDGYEILRAPENYKPLRSSLKKLLNAKDSIESPVQYQIPESIRIEVSATPSHPTIGQLPAIKPEEYNLFSALLQPINEDELTPEQAKERKIMALLLKIKNGTPQMRKSALRQITQSAREFGPAPLFNQILPLLMSPTLEDQERHLLVKVIDRVLFKLDDLVRPYVHKILVVIQPLLIHEDYYARVEAREIISNLAKAAGLATMITTMRPDIDHNDDYVRNTTARAFAIVASALGIPALLPFLKAVCQSRKSWQARHTGIKIVQQISIFMGCAILPHLKSLVEIIQHGLKDEQQKVKTITALALAALAEASFPYGIEAFDNVLIPLWEGIKTHKGKGLAAFLKAIGFIIPLMDVEHATEYVKAIVPILKNQFEIQEEEMKKIVLMVIKQCIQCAGIEAVYVRDQIMPEFFKYYWSKRTATDRRNYRQMVETTCEIAAKVGAAEILERIVGDLKDENESFRKMVVETIEKFINQLGVSDIDSKLENRLMDGVLWAFNEQQSEDTQTMLSGFGSIINAFGSRSKPYFSQLGGVLQWRLSNKSPRVRQQAADLIGKIAVCMKNCQEEARLGRLGQLLFECLGEEYPEVLGSILGGLKAIVNVIGMNKMSPPIKDLLPRLTPILKNRHEKVQAELH
;
A
#
# COMPACT_ATOMS: atom_id res chain seq x y z
N MET A 1 -52.08 -10.08 -31.44
CA MET A 1 -51.20 -10.54 -32.54
C MET A 1 -49.99 -9.66 -32.52
N THR A 2 -48.87 -10.25 -32.09
CA THR A 2 -47.58 -9.64 -31.81
C THR A 2 -46.70 -9.63 -33.05
N GLU A 3 -46.15 -8.48 -33.43
CA GLU A 3 -45.01 -8.37 -34.34
C GLU A 3 -43.75 -8.09 -33.52
N GLU A 4 -42.86 -9.08 -33.46
CA GLU A 4 -41.48 -8.94 -33.00
C GLU A 4 -40.60 -8.57 -34.21
N GLN A 5 -39.92 -7.43 -34.15
CA GLN A 5 -38.70 -7.20 -34.92
C GLN A 5 -37.58 -6.77 -33.97
N GLY A 6 -36.75 -7.76 -33.59
CA GLY A 6 -35.56 -7.60 -32.77
C GLY A 6 -34.36 -7.06 -33.56
N LYS A 7 -33.68 -6.07 -32.98
CA LYS A 7 -32.41 -5.49 -33.43
C LYS A 7 -31.30 -6.55 -33.45
N GLN A 8 -30.70 -6.78 -34.61
CA GLN A 8 -29.47 -7.56 -34.74
C GLN A 8 -28.29 -6.83 -34.08
N ARG A 9 -27.69 -7.44 -33.05
CA ARG A 9 -26.38 -7.05 -32.52
C ARG A 9 -25.31 -7.89 -33.22
N PHE A 10 -24.35 -7.23 -33.87
CA PHE A 10 -23.16 -7.88 -34.42
C PHE A 10 -22.31 -8.45 -33.28
N ALA A 11 -22.19 -9.78 -33.25
CA ALA A 11 -21.32 -10.49 -32.31
C ALA A 11 -19.90 -10.58 -32.89
N TYR A 12 -18.96 -9.79 -32.38
CA TYR A 12 -17.54 -10.03 -32.63
C TYR A 12 -17.10 -11.25 -31.81
N THR A 13 -16.65 -12.30 -32.51
CA THR A 13 -16.03 -13.49 -31.90
C THR A 13 -14.53 -13.27 -31.88
N ALA A 14 -13.97 -13.00 -30.70
CA ALA A 14 -12.52 -13.06 -30.51
C ALA A 14 -12.07 -14.54 -30.50
N PRO A 15 -10.88 -14.87 -31.04
CA PRO A 15 -10.32 -16.22 -30.99
C PRO A 15 -10.22 -16.72 -29.54
N LYS A 16 -10.64 -17.97 -29.30
CA LYS A 16 -10.64 -18.59 -27.95
C LYS A 16 -9.30 -18.47 -27.21
N GLN A 17 -8.18 -18.45 -27.93
CA GLN A 17 -6.84 -18.28 -27.37
C GLN A 17 -6.64 -16.93 -26.66
N ILE A 18 -7.23 -15.84 -27.18
CA ILE A 18 -7.09 -14.51 -26.57
C ILE A 18 -7.98 -14.38 -25.33
N LEU A 19 -9.15 -15.03 -25.34
CA LEU A 19 -10.03 -15.12 -24.18
C LEU A 19 -9.44 -15.99 -23.06
N GLU A 20 -8.76 -17.08 -23.41
CA GLU A 20 -8.03 -17.94 -22.47
C GLU A 20 -6.78 -17.26 -21.89
N GLU A 21 -6.05 -16.48 -22.70
CA GLU A 21 -4.89 -15.69 -22.25
C GLU A 21 -5.32 -14.54 -21.31
N ALA A 22 -6.42 -13.84 -21.63
CA ALA A 22 -6.98 -12.81 -20.75
C ALA A 22 -7.54 -13.39 -19.43
N ALA A 23 -8.13 -14.59 -19.47
CA ALA A 23 -8.59 -15.31 -18.28
C ALA A 23 -7.41 -15.77 -17.39
N GLN A 24 -6.33 -16.27 -17.99
CA GLN A 24 -5.10 -16.65 -17.27
C GLN A 24 -4.41 -15.45 -16.59
N ILE A 25 -4.39 -14.28 -17.24
CA ILE A 25 -3.82 -13.06 -16.65
C ILE A 25 -4.66 -12.55 -15.46
N GLY A 26 -5.99 -12.72 -15.52
CA GLY A 26 -6.90 -12.42 -14.41
C GLY A 26 -6.72 -13.36 -13.21
N GLU A 27 -6.60 -14.66 -13.47
CA GLU A 27 -6.35 -15.69 -12.45
C GLU A 27 -4.96 -15.56 -11.81
N ASP A 28 -3.92 -15.20 -12.57
CA ASP A 28 -2.55 -15.01 -12.07
C ASP A 28 -2.43 -13.81 -11.11
N ASN A 29 -3.15 -12.72 -11.38
CA ASN A 29 -3.18 -11.56 -10.48
C ASN A 29 -4.02 -11.83 -9.21
N GLN A 30 -5.13 -12.54 -9.32
CA GLN A 30 -5.92 -12.97 -8.17
C GLN A 30 -5.17 -13.99 -7.30
N THR A 31 -4.52 -14.99 -7.89
CA THR A 31 -3.72 -15.97 -7.15
C THR A 31 -2.50 -15.33 -6.48
N ARG A 32 -1.88 -14.32 -7.09
CA ARG A 32 -0.76 -13.58 -6.48
C ARG A 32 -1.19 -12.74 -5.28
N LYS A 33 -2.36 -12.10 -5.35
CA LYS A 33 -2.96 -11.36 -4.22
C LYS A 33 -3.39 -12.31 -3.10
N GLN A 34 -4.09 -13.40 -3.45
CA GLN A 34 -4.45 -14.45 -2.50
C GLN A 34 -3.23 -15.13 -1.85
N ASN A 35 -2.11 -15.25 -2.56
CA ASN A 35 -0.88 -15.80 -2.00
C ASN A 35 -0.18 -14.83 -1.02
N LEU A 36 -0.26 -13.52 -1.26
CA LEU A 36 0.20 -12.50 -0.30
C LEU A 36 -0.68 -12.49 0.94
N ASP A 37 -2.01 -12.50 0.78
CA ASP A 37 -2.97 -12.53 1.87
C ASP A 37 -2.81 -13.82 2.71
N LYS A 38 -2.62 -14.99 2.09
CA LYS A 38 -2.33 -16.26 2.78
C LYS A 38 -0.99 -16.26 3.52
N VAL A 39 -0.01 -15.52 3.00
CA VAL A 39 1.31 -15.37 3.62
C VAL A 39 1.19 -14.44 4.83
N GLU A 40 0.44 -13.34 4.72
CA GLU A 40 0.08 -12.43 5.83
C GLU A 40 -0.79 -13.09 6.90
N GLU A 41 -1.77 -13.92 6.51
CA GLU A 41 -2.57 -14.70 7.46
C GLU A 41 -1.73 -15.74 8.18
N LYS A 42 -0.83 -16.45 7.49
CA LYS A 42 0.15 -17.32 8.14
C LYS A 42 1.07 -16.55 9.08
N PHE A 43 1.39 -15.30 8.78
CA PHE A 43 2.18 -14.43 9.65
C PHE A 43 1.40 -13.97 10.88
N LYS A 44 0.18 -13.48 10.72
CA LYS A 44 -0.71 -13.13 11.84
C LYS A 44 -0.97 -14.36 12.73
N TYR A 45 -1.10 -15.54 12.14
CA TYR A 45 -1.23 -16.80 12.86
C TYR A 45 0.05 -17.19 13.64
N LYS A 46 1.23 -17.08 13.02
CA LYS A 46 2.51 -17.32 13.71
C LYS A 46 2.78 -16.29 14.81
N GLN A 47 2.44 -15.03 14.60
CA GLN A 47 2.55 -13.96 15.60
C GLN A 47 1.63 -14.23 16.79
N LYS A 48 0.37 -14.62 16.53
CA LYS A 48 -0.61 -14.97 17.57
C LYS A 48 -0.20 -16.19 18.41
N ASN A 49 0.48 -17.16 17.80
CA ASN A 49 0.88 -18.40 18.45
C ASN A 49 2.34 -18.42 18.94
N ARG A 50 3.08 -17.31 18.81
CA ARG A 50 4.45 -17.24 19.32
C ARG A 50 4.40 -17.13 20.85
N GLN A 51 4.65 -18.25 21.54
CA GLN A 51 4.78 -18.25 22.99
C GLN A 51 5.93 -17.31 23.38
N LEU A 52 5.65 -16.36 24.28
CA LEU A 52 6.71 -15.53 24.86
C LEU A 52 7.71 -16.45 25.54
N SER A 53 8.99 -16.37 25.13
CA SER A 53 10.01 -17.20 25.73
C SER A 53 10.13 -16.91 27.24
N PRO A 54 10.59 -17.88 28.04
CA PRO A 54 10.97 -17.64 29.43
C PRO A 54 11.99 -16.50 29.55
N GLU A 55 12.10 -15.94 30.75
CA GLU A 55 13.03 -14.85 31.04
C GLU A 55 14.48 -15.31 30.81
N ARG A 56 15.30 -14.39 30.28
CA ARG A 56 16.72 -14.66 30.03
C ARG A 56 17.52 -14.18 31.22
N LYS A 57 18.54 -14.95 31.61
CA LYS A 57 19.44 -14.56 32.70
C LYS A 57 20.20 -13.29 32.30
N ASP A 58 20.22 -12.29 33.18
CA ASP A 58 21.03 -11.08 32.99
C ASP A 58 22.51 -11.44 33.15
N VAL A 59 23.34 -10.98 32.22
CA VAL A 59 24.79 -11.26 32.19
C VAL A 59 25.55 -10.40 33.20
N PHE A 60 24.92 -9.33 33.71
CA PHE A 60 25.55 -8.35 34.59
C PHE A 60 25.08 -8.40 36.05
N ASN A 61 24.14 -9.29 36.39
CA ASN A 61 23.63 -9.41 37.76
C ASN A 61 24.04 -10.77 38.37
N ASP A 62 25.08 -10.77 39.21
CA ASP A 62 25.62 -11.96 39.86
C ASP A 62 24.82 -12.41 41.11
N GLN A 63 23.85 -11.62 41.58
CA GLN A 63 23.16 -11.86 42.87
C GLN A 63 21.66 -12.21 42.81
N GLY A 64 21.06 -12.54 41.65
CA GLY A 64 19.65 -12.95 41.69
C GLY A 64 19.06 -13.58 40.43
N GLY A 65 18.59 -14.82 40.57
CA GLY A 65 17.63 -15.48 39.68
C GLY A 65 18.10 -16.82 39.11
N GLU A 66 17.83 -17.93 39.81
CA GLU A 66 18.06 -19.30 39.32
C GLU A 66 17.13 -19.71 38.14
N ASN A 67 16.17 -18.87 37.74
CA ASN A 67 15.05 -19.25 36.87
C ASN A 67 15.12 -18.73 35.41
N GLY A 68 16.31 -18.34 34.91
CA GLY A 68 16.49 -17.82 33.54
C GLY A 68 17.40 -18.70 32.67
N ARG A 69 17.05 -18.91 31.39
CA ARG A 69 17.88 -19.69 30.45
C ARG A 69 19.24 -19.03 30.20
N THR A 70 20.31 -19.82 30.15
CA THR A 70 21.66 -19.31 29.86
C THR A 70 21.89 -19.08 28.37
N TYR A 71 22.83 -18.20 28.02
CA TYR A 71 23.16 -17.91 26.61
C TYR A 71 23.58 -19.16 25.82
N ALA A 72 24.32 -20.07 26.46
CA ALA A 72 24.76 -21.32 25.84
C ALA A 72 23.56 -22.24 25.52
N GLU A 73 22.61 -22.40 26.45
CA GLU A 73 21.39 -23.18 26.22
C GLU A 73 20.54 -22.60 25.08
N ILE A 74 20.44 -21.27 24.99
CA ILE A 74 19.67 -20.61 23.94
C ILE A 74 20.29 -20.87 22.56
N MET A 75 21.62 -20.77 22.43
CA MET A 75 22.30 -21.08 21.17
C MET A 75 22.10 -22.55 20.78
N ILE A 76 22.23 -23.49 21.73
CA ILE A 76 21.99 -24.92 21.47
C ILE A 76 20.54 -25.17 21.04
N GLN A 77 19.57 -24.55 21.71
CA GLN A 77 18.16 -24.69 21.37
C GLN A 77 17.86 -24.14 19.97
N GLN A 78 18.43 -22.97 19.64
CA GLN A 78 18.27 -22.35 18.32
C GLN A 78 18.91 -23.22 17.23
N ASP A 79 20.09 -23.79 17.48
CA ASP A 79 20.75 -24.70 16.55
C ASP A 79 19.93 -25.99 16.34
N LEU A 80 19.30 -26.51 17.40
CA LEU A 80 18.37 -27.64 17.31
C LEU A 80 17.10 -27.28 16.51
N GLU A 81 16.53 -26.11 16.72
CA GLU A 81 15.35 -25.64 15.99
C GLU A 81 15.66 -25.39 14.50
N ASN A 82 16.81 -24.77 14.23
CA ASN A 82 17.34 -24.62 12.88
C ASN A 82 17.53 -25.99 12.23
N SER A 83 18.17 -26.94 12.92
CA SER A 83 18.37 -28.32 12.42
C SER A 83 17.03 -29.04 12.15
N ARG A 84 16.05 -28.91 13.05
CA ARG A 84 14.69 -29.45 12.85
C ARG A 84 14.02 -28.85 11.63
N SER A 85 14.06 -27.53 11.47
CA SER A 85 13.48 -26.85 10.32
C SER A 85 14.16 -27.21 9.00
N GLU A 86 15.47 -27.45 9.01
CA GLU A 86 16.22 -27.95 7.84
C GLU A 86 15.80 -29.37 7.48
N ILE A 87 15.66 -30.25 8.47
CA ILE A 87 15.15 -31.62 8.26
C ILE A 87 13.73 -31.58 7.72
N GLU A 88 12.84 -30.76 8.28
CA GLU A 88 11.49 -30.58 7.75
C GLU A 88 11.48 -30.07 6.31
N ASN A 89 12.34 -29.12 5.98
CA ASN A 89 12.45 -28.61 4.61
C ASN A 89 12.99 -29.68 3.66
N LYS A 90 13.94 -30.51 4.10
CA LYS A 90 14.42 -31.67 3.35
C LYS A 90 13.29 -32.69 3.14
N ILE A 91 12.51 -33.00 4.18
CA ILE A 91 11.35 -33.89 4.09
C ILE A 91 10.32 -33.33 3.10
N LYS A 92 9.96 -32.05 3.21
CA LYS A 92 9.03 -31.39 2.28
C LYS A 92 9.55 -31.43 0.84
N LYS A 93 10.85 -31.19 0.63
CA LYS A 93 11.48 -31.28 -0.70
C LYS A 93 11.47 -32.71 -1.23
N THR A 94 11.75 -33.70 -0.40
CA THR A 94 11.64 -35.12 -0.80
C THR A 94 10.18 -35.51 -1.07
N GLU A 95 9.22 -34.99 -0.32
CA GLU A 95 7.80 -35.22 -0.56
C GLU A 95 7.32 -34.58 -1.85
N THR A 96 7.79 -33.38 -2.20
CA THR A 96 7.45 -32.75 -3.48
C THR A 96 8.05 -33.51 -4.64
N LEU A 97 9.31 -33.90 -4.54
CA LEU A 97 9.98 -34.73 -5.54
C LEU A 97 9.27 -36.08 -5.69
N ASN A 98 8.91 -36.75 -4.58
CA ASN A 98 8.14 -38.00 -4.61
C ASN A 98 6.72 -37.81 -5.18
N LYS A 99 6.05 -36.68 -4.89
CA LYS A 99 4.73 -36.35 -5.47
C LYS A 99 4.82 -36.13 -6.97
N GLU A 100 5.90 -35.51 -7.40
CA GLU A 100 6.22 -35.23 -8.79
C GLU A 100 6.63 -36.49 -9.56
N GLU A 101 7.47 -37.35 -8.98
CA GLU A 101 7.77 -38.68 -9.51
C GLU A 101 6.49 -39.53 -9.61
N LYS A 102 5.63 -39.51 -8.59
CA LYS A 102 4.31 -40.17 -8.65
C LYS A 102 3.40 -39.60 -9.74
N LYS A 103 3.51 -38.30 -10.06
CA LYS A 103 2.78 -37.69 -11.19
C LYS A 103 3.35 -38.16 -12.53
N LEU A 104 4.67 -38.22 -12.68
CA LEU A 104 5.35 -38.72 -13.87
C LEU A 104 5.05 -40.21 -14.12
N VAL A 105 5.08 -41.05 -13.08
CA VAL A 105 4.71 -42.47 -13.17
C VAL A 105 3.22 -42.61 -13.54
N LYS A 106 2.32 -41.84 -12.93
CA LYS A 106 0.90 -41.83 -13.34
C LYS A 106 0.72 -41.38 -14.80
N GLN A 107 1.53 -40.45 -15.28
CA GLN A 107 1.47 -39.98 -16.66
C GLN A 107 2.01 -41.03 -17.64
N GLN A 108 3.06 -41.77 -17.27
CA GLN A 108 3.57 -42.92 -18.05
C GLN A 108 2.57 -44.07 -18.11
N VAL A 109 1.95 -44.46 -16.98
CA VAL A 109 0.90 -45.50 -16.96
C VAL A 109 -0.30 -45.10 -17.82
N LYS A 110 -0.66 -43.81 -17.84
CA LYS A 110 -1.74 -43.30 -18.72
C LYS A 110 -1.39 -43.38 -20.20
N VAL A 111 -0.12 -43.13 -20.56
CA VAL A 111 0.37 -43.27 -21.94
C VAL A 111 0.38 -44.74 -22.35
N GLU A 112 0.84 -45.65 -21.49
CA GLU A 112 0.82 -47.10 -21.76
C GLU A 112 -0.61 -47.65 -21.91
N GLN A 113 -1.55 -47.19 -21.09
CA GLN A 113 -2.97 -47.55 -21.21
C GLN A 113 -3.59 -47.03 -22.52
N ASN A 114 -3.26 -45.80 -22.92
CA ASN A 114 -3.72 -45.22 -24.20
C ASN A 114 -3.12 -45.94 -25.41
N VAL A 115 -1.84 -46.34 -25.34
CA VAL A 115 -1.18 -47.13 -26.40
C VAL A 115 -1.78 -48.54 -26.46
N ALA A 116 -2.07 -49.18 -25.33
CA ALA A 116 -2.74 -50.48 -25.30
C ALA A 116 -4.18 -50.42 -25.83
N GLN A 117 -4.89 -49.30 -25.64
CA GLN A 117 -6.20 -49.05 -26.24
C GLN A 117 -6.12 -48.80 -27.75
N GLN A 118 -5.11 -48.06 -28.23
CA GLN A 118 -4.86 -47.87 -29.67
C GLN A 118 -4.50 -49.17 -30.37
N ILE A 119 -3.65 -50.02 -29.78
CA ILE A 119 -3.32 -51.33 -30.34
C ILE A 119 -4.54 -52.25 -30.39
N LYS A 120 -5.48 -52.12 -29.44
CA LYS A 120 -6.76 -52.85 -29.47
C LYS A 120 -7.71 -52.34 -30.56
N GLN A 121 -7.69 -51.03 -30.86
CA GLN A 121 -8.48 -50.45 -31.94
C GLN A 121 -7.89 -50.82 -33.31
N GLU A 122 -6.58 -50.71 -33.50
CA GLU A 122 -5.91 -51.11 -34.76
C GLU A 122 -6.08 -52.62 -35.03
N ARG A 123 -6.05 -53.48 -34.00
CA ARG A 123 -6.29 -54.92 -34.19
C ARG A 123 -7.74 -55.25 -34.58
N SER A 124 -8.69 -54.37 -34.29
CA SER A 124 -10.09 -54.49 -34.72
C SER A 124 -10.33 -53.97 -36.14
N GLU A 125 -9.41 -53.15 -36.67
CA GLU A 125 -9.51 -52.52 -37.99
C GLU A 125 -8.81 -53.35 -39.09
N TRP A 126 -7.87 -54.23 -38.72
CA TRP A 126 -7.18 -55.14 -39.65
C TRP A 126 -7.95 -56.43 -40.01
N GLU A 127 -9.11 -56.70 -39.41
CA GLU A 127 -10.01 -57.81 -39.81
C GLU A 127 -11.07 -57.40 -40.85
N GLN A 128 -11.11 -56.12 -41.25
CA GLN A 128 -12.01 -55.61 -42.27
C GLN A 128 -11.26 -54.69 -43.24
N GLU A 129 -10.54 -55.27 -44.20
CA GLU A 129 -10.59 -54.85 -45.62
C GLU A 129 -9.47 -55.51 -46.43
N SER A 130 -9.79 -56.69 -46.95
CA SER A 130 -9.28 -57.14 -48.24
C SER A 130 -10.36 -56.86 -49.30
N LYS A 131 -10.22 -55.76 -50.05
CA LYS A 131 -10.64 -55.66 -51.47
C LYS A 131 -10.09 -54.39 -52.15
N ASP A 132 -9.50 -54.64 -53.32
CA ASP A 132 -9.25 -53.74 -54.44
C ASP A 132 -8.00 -52.82 -54.51
N VAL A 133 -6.91 -53.41 -55.04
CA VAL A 133 -6.37 -53.20 -56.41
C VAL A 133 -6.16 -51.72 -56.82
N SER A 134 -4.97 -51.16 -57.05
CA SER A 134 -3.99 -51.54 -58.09
C SER A 134 -2.84 -50.51 -58.27
N LYS A 135 -1.72 -51.03 -58.83
CA LYS A 135 -0.63 -50.39 -59.63
C LYS A 135 0.62 -49.81 -58.93
N LYS A 136 1.72 -50.58 -59.08
CA LYS A 136 3.17 -50.27 -59.01
C LYS A 136 3.66 -49.65 -60.37
N PRO A 137 4.96 -49.33 -60.67
CA PRO A 137 6.22 -49.57 -59.92
C PRO A 137 7.33 -48.46 -59.95
N GLN A 138 8.39 -48.77 -59.18
CA GLN A 138 9.78 -48.24 -59.05
C GLN A 138 10.50 -47.84 -60.37
N LYS A 139 11.59 -47.04 -60.41
CA LYS A 139 12.92 -47.35 -59.83
C LYS A 139 13.98 -46.20 -59.98
N TRP A 140 14.64 -45.84 -58.86
CA TRP A 140 16.04 -45.44 -58.57
C TRP A 140 16.92 -44.61 -59.53
N GLU A 141 17.51 -43.50 -59.03
CA GLU A 141 18.97 -43.28 -58.85
C GLU A 141 19.29 -41.98 -58.04
N THR A 142 20.38 -42.04 -57.25
CA THR A 142 20.91 -41.09 -56.24
C THR A 142 21.96 -40.09 -56.83
N PRO A 143 22.69 -39.26 -56.06
CA PRO A 143 22.34 -38.29 -55.00
C PRO A 143 23.00 -36.89 -55.18
N SER A 144 22.40 -35.86 -54.58
CA SER A 144 23.05 -34.71 -53.88
C SER A 144 22.49 -33.34 -54.22
N ARG A 145 22.00 -32.70 -53.14
CA ARG A 145 22.04 -31.28 -52.81
C ARG A 145 21.05 -30.35 -53.55
N ASP A 146 19.88 -30.22 -52.94
CA ASP A 146 19.19 -28.94 -52.71
C ASP A 146 18.35 -29.05 -51.43
N GLY A 147 18.07 -27.92 -50.77
CA GLY A 147 17.19 -27.83 -49.57
C GLY A 147 15.74 -28.29 -49.84
N PRO A 148 14.75 -28.15 -48.92
CA PRO A 148 14.55 -27.06 -47.96
C PRO A 148 13.81 -27.48 -46.64
N GLN A 149 13.34 -26.46 -45.89
CA GLN A 149 12.31 -26.46 -44.83
C GLN A 149 11.58 -27.78 -44.49
N SER A 150 11.66 -28.20 -43.22
CA SER A 150 10.50 -28.33 -42.31
C SER A 150 10.92 -28.93 -40.96
N SER A 151 10.20 -28.48 -39.93
CA SER A 151 9.96 -29.10 -38.63
C SER A 151 10.68 -30.41 -38.31
N ALA A 152 11.72 -30.31 -37.48
CA ALA A 152 12.23 -31.40 -36.67
C ALA A 152 11.83 -31.18 -35.21
N ARG A 153 10.91 -32.03 -34.72
CA ARG A 153 10.86 -32.45 -33.31
C ARG A 153 12.10 -33.29 -33.04
N ALA A 154 12.74 -33.11 -31.88
CA ALA A 154 13.13 -34.23 -31.03
C ALA A 154 13.58 -33.78 -29.63
N SER A 155 13.26 -34.67 -28.67
CA SER A 155 13.77 -34.77 -27.31
C SER A 155 13.21 -33.73 -26.33
N ARG A 156 12.20 -34.03 -25.49
CA ARG A 156 11.93 -35.25 -24.68
C ARG A 156 13.10 -35.61 -23.76
N TRP A 157 13.60 -34.61 -23.05
CA TRP A 157 13.86 -34.59 -21.60
C TRP A 157 13.48 -33.18 -21.11
N ASP A 158 13.13 -33.05 -19.83
CA ASP A 158 12.72 -31.81 -19.15
C ASP A 158 11.25 -31.36 -19.29
N ASN A 159 10.38 -32.02 -18.52
CA ASN A 159 9.28 -31.42 -17.76
C ASN A 159 8.70 -32.54 -16.87
N THR A 160 8.96 -32.55 -15.57
CA THR A 160 8.42 -31.64 -14.56
C THR A 160 9.44 -31.52 -13.43
N ASN A 161 9.61 -30.36 -12.79
CA ASN A 161 9.11 -30.15 -11.43
C ASN A 161 9.08 -28.67 -11.04
N LYS A 162 7.86 -28.14 -10.91
CA LYS A 162 7.56 -26.86 -10.27
C LYS A 162 6.78 -27.18 -8.99
N LEU A 163 7.52 -27.31 -7.89
CA LEU A 163 6.99 -27.17 -6.55
C LEU A 163 7.96 -26.38 -5.66
N GLN A 164 7.33 -25.44 -4.93
CA GLN A 164 7.72 -24.84 -3.65
C GLN A 164 8.55 -23.54 -3.56
N ALA A 165 7.81 -22.49 -3.16
CA ALA A 165 7.90 -21.82 -1.84
C ALA A 165 8.78 -20.55 -1.66
N THR A 166 8.12 -19.37 -1.78
CA THR A 166 8.02 -18.18 -0.87
C THR A 166 9.24 -17.59 -0.12
N PRO A 167 9.23 -16.32 0.39
CA PRO A 167 8.21 -15.25 0.38
C PRO A 167 8.71 -13.83 -0.05
N GLY A 168 7.75 -12.94 -0.30
CA GLY A 168 7.95 -11.53 -0.64
C GLY A 168 8.32 -10.65 0.55
N ARG A 169 9.04 -9.56 0.26
CA ARG A 169 9.43 -8.51 1.20
C ARG A 169 8.73 -7.21 0.81
N ALA A 170 7.92 -6.74 1.76
CA ALA A 170 7.25 -5.45 1.81
C ALA A 170 8.18 -4.28 1.47
N GLY A 171 7.63 -3.34 0.70
CA GLY A 171 8.29 -2.14 0.22
C GLY A 171 8.73 -1.23 1.36
N THR A 172 10.01 -0.89 1.34
CA THR A 172 10.56 0.30 1.99
C THR A 172 10.30 1.50 1.08
N VAL A 173 9.35 2.35 1.49
CA VAL A 173 9.31 3.76 1.13
C VAL A 173 9.59 4.50 2.42
N PHE A 174 10.76 5.14 2.54
CA PHE A 174 11.00 6.22 3.50
C PHE A 174 12.18 7.05 3.01
N GLY A 175 11.95 8.34 2.78
CA GLY A 175 12.96 9.27 2.33
C GLY A 175 12.38 10.57 1.77
N GLU A 176 11.61 11.32 2.57
CA GLU A 176 11.53 12.77 2.44
C GLU A 176 11.39 13.35 3.86
N THR A 177 12.43 14.02 4.34
CA THR A 177 12.40 14.95 5.47
C THR A 177 12.62 16.35 4.92
N PRO A 178 11.80 17.36 5.26
CA PRO A 178 12.19 18.76 5.16
C PRO A 178 12.81 19.21 6.50
N THR A 179 14.01 19.78 6.40
CA THR A 179 14.81 20.41 7.48
C THR A 179 14.19 21.76 7.91
N PRO A 180 14.46 22.28 9.13
CA PRO A 180 13.68 23.35 9.76
C PRO A 180 14.36 24.74 9.74
N GLY A 181 13.55 25.80 9.74
CA GLY A 181 13.91 27.10 10.35
C GLY A 181 13.65 28.36 9.50
N HIS A 182 12.56 29.08 9.80
CA HIS A 182 12.59 30.49 10.26
C HIS A 182 11.16 30.96 10.55
N MET A 183 10.86 31.23 11.82
CA MET A 183 9.70 32.02 12.22
C MET A 183 10.18 33.01 13.27
N GLU A 184 10.31 34.28 12.87
CA GLU A 184 10.43 35.40 13.79
C GLU A 184 9.06 35.80 14.33
N ILE A 185 9.12 36.44 15.49
CA ILE A 185 8.13 36.57 16.55
C ILE A 185 7.33 37.87 16.42
N GLY A 186 6.06 37.83 16.84
CA GLY A 186 5.25 38.95 17.32
C GLY A 186 3.77 38.68 17.06
N ASP A 187 2.81 38.83 17.98
CA ASP A 187 2.77 39.15 19.40
C ASP A 187 1.38 38.69 19.92
N THR A 188 1.28 38.43 21.22
CA THR A 188 0.23 37.80 22.08
C THR A 188 -1.24 38.33 21.96
N PRO A 189 -2.28 37.85 22.72
CA PRO A 189 -2.35 36.82 23.80
C PRO A 189 -3.55 35.81 23.79
N TYR A 190 -3.39 34.79 24.63
CA TYR A 190 -4.34 33.75 25.06
C TYR A 190 -5.79 34.16 25.34
N LYS A 191 -6.75 33.30 24.95
CA LYS A 191 -7.93 32.95 25.77
C LYS A 191 -8.41 31.51 25.51
N TYR A 192 -8.70 30.83 26.61
CA TYR A 192 -9.14 29.44 26.72
C TYR A 192 -10.59 29.25 26.29
N GLY A 193 -10.89 28.08 25.69
CA GLY A 193 -12.19 27.43 25.74
C GLY A 193 -12.99 27.53 24.44
N GLU A 194 -12.93 26.47 23.63
CA GLU A 194 -14.08 25.90 22.92
C GLU A 194 -13.70 24.57 22.26
N THR A 195 -14.56 23.57 22.46
CA THR A 195 -14.47 22.21 21.91
C THR A 195 -14.92 22.22 20.44
N PRO A 196 -14.16 21.61 19.49
CA PRO A 196 -14.61 21.50 18.12
C PRO A 196 -15.65 20.38 17.96
N THR A 197 -16.82 20.75 17.45
CA THR A 197 -17.90 19.88 16.98
C THR A 197 -17.50 19.15 15.69
N PRO A 198 -17.81 17.85 15.50
CA PRO A 198 -17.55 17.16 14.24
C PRO A 198 -18.59 17.53 13.18
N ASN A 199 -18.11 18.08 12.07
CA ASN A 199 -18.86 18.26 10.83
C ASN A 199 -19.22 16.89 10.22
N HIS A 200 -20.48 16.74 9.83
CA HIS A 200 -21.00 15.59 9.10
C HIS A 200 -20.55 15.66 7.64
N GLY A 201 -19.76 14.67 7.21
CA GLY A 201 -19.50 14.37 5.80
C GLY A 201 -20.18 13.06 5.42
N GLU A 202 -21.13 13.15 4.50
CA GLU A 202 -22.04 12.12 4.04
C GLU A 202 -21.31 10.90 3.41
N LYS A 203 -21.74 9.69 3.80
CA LYS A 203 -21.55 8.47 3.01
C LYS A 203 -22.93 7.96 2.63
N GLU A 204 -23.32 8.22 1.39
CA GLU A 204 -24.51 7.61 0.80
C GLU A 204 -24.28 6.11 0.57
N HIS A 205 -25.20 5.34 1.16
CA HIS A 205 -25.86 4.13 0.67
C HIS A 205 -25.21 3.35 -0.49
N LEU A 206 -24.62 2.19 -0.18
CA LEU A 206 -24.48 1.07 -1.12
C LEU A 206 -24.81 -0.26 -0.44
N TRP A 207 -26.11 -0.50 -0.22
CA TRP A 207 -26.65 -1.83 0.06
C TRP A 207 -27.58 -2.23 -1.08
N LEU A 208 -27.06 -3.01 -2.05
CA LEU A 208 -27.75 -3.94 -2.96
C LEU A 208 -26.97 -4.05 -4.28
N VAL A 209 -25.97 -4.92 -4.32
CA VAL A 209 -25.61 -5.62 -5.56
C VAL A 209 -25.36 -7.08 -5.22
N ASN A 210 -26.29 -7.92 -5.66
CA ASN A 210 -26.24 -9.37 -5.67
C ASN A 210 -25.38 -9.81 -6.87
N HIS A 211 -24.37 -10.65 -6.67
CA HIS A 211 -23.72 -11.43 -7.73
C HIS A 211 -23.69 -12.89 -7.29
N GLY A 212 -24.44 -13.72 -8.03
CA GLY A 212 -24.55 -15.14 -7.78
C GLY A 212 -23.32 -15.91 -8.24
N PHE A 213 -23.02 -16.98 -7.48
CA PHE A 213 -22.33 -18.16 -7.98
C PHE A 213 -23.03 -19.39 -7.38
N GLY A 214 -23.43 -20.31 -8.26
CA GLY A 214 -24.25 -21.46 -7.93
C GLY A 214 -23.49 -22.70 -7.49
N GLY A 215 -24.24 -23.60 -6.85
CA GLY A 215 -24.16 -25.05 -7.07
C GLY A 215 -23.21 -25.85 -6.19
N GLY A 216 -23.75 -26.45 -5.12
CA GLY A 216 -23.11 -27.55 -4.37
C GLY A 216 -24.02 -28.09 -3.26
N MET A 217 -24.86 -29.07 -3.61
CA MET A 217 -25.90 -29.71 -2.79
C MET A 217 -25.35 -30.50 -1.59
N THR A 218 -26.03 -30.43 -0.44
CA THR A 218 -26.19 -31.56 0.52
C THR A 218 -27.51 -31.43 1.30
N PRO A 219 -28.16 -32.54 1.72
CA PRO A 219 -29.63 -32.65 1.78
C PRO A 219 -30.28 -32.24 3.10
N HIS A 220 -31.52 -31.77 3.00
CA HIS A 220 -32.45 -31.57 4.12
C HIS A 220 -32.95 -32.91 4.69
N THR A 221 -32.94 -33.02 6.02
CA THR A 221 -33.83 -33.93 6.78
C THR A 221 -34.78 -33.08 7.64
N PRO A 222 -36.11 -33.25 7.53
CA PRO A 222 -37.08 -32.50 8.33
C PRO A 222 -37.25 -33.17 9.70
N GLY A 223 -36.75 -32.53 10.75
CA GLY A 223 -36.87 -33.01 12.12
C GLY A 223 -37.03 -31.84 13.08
N THR A 224 -38.18 -31.78 13.72
CA THR A 224 -38.58 -30.84 14.77
C THR A 224 -37.57 -30.89 15.92
N VAL A 225 -36.76 -29.86 16.12
CA VAL A 225 -35.92 -29.72 17.33
C VAL A 225 -36.32 -28.45 18.07
N MET A 226 -37.01 -28.65 19.18
CA MET A 226 -37.22 -27.65 20.23
C MET A 226 -35.87 -27.01 20.61
N ARG A 227 -35.79 -25.69 20.56
CA ARG A 227 -34.63 -24.92 21.05
C ARG A 227 -34.53 -25.03 22.56
N THR A 228 -33.51 -25.73 23.07
CA THR A 228 -33.02 -25.52 24.44
C THR A 228 -32.16 -24.25 24.51
N PRO A 229 -32.10 -23.52 25.64
CA PRO A 229 -31.23 -22.37 25.80
C PRO A 229 -29.76 -22.81 25.74
N MET A 230 -28.92 -22.14 24.93
CA MET A 230 -27.48 -22.40 24.88
C MET A 230 -26.80 -21.88 26.16
N THR A 231 -25.97 -22.72 26.78
CA THR A 231 -25.14 -22.36 27.93
C THR A 231 -23.88 -21.60 27.51
N PRO A 232 -23.28 -20.77 28.42
CA PRO A 232 -22.16 -19.87 28.10
C PRO A 232 -20.92 -20.54 27.47
N GLY A 233 -20.73 -21.85 27.68
CA GLY A 233 -19.61 -22.61 27.12
C GLY A 233 -19.65 -22.80 25.60
N GLN A 234 -20.80 -22.65 24.93
CA GLN A 234 -20.91 -22.84 23.48
C GLN A 234 -20.65 -21.57 22.65
N LEU A 235 -20.60 -20.37 23.26
CA LEU A 235 -20.25 -19.13 22.55
C LEU A 235 -18.75 -19.05 22.20
N GLY A 236 -17.89 -19.77 22.91
CA GLY A 236 -16.43 -19.71 22.74
C GLY A 236 -15.91 -20.30 21.42
N ASN A 237 -16.72 -21.11 20.71
CA ASN A 237 -16.32 -21.83 19.50
C ASN A 237 -16.88 -21.22 18.20
N MET A 238 -17.58 -20.08 18.26
CA MET A 238 -18.15 -19.44 17.08
C MET A 238 -17.20 -18.41 16.47
N THR A 239 -17.15 -18.33 15.13
CA THR A 239 -16.36 -17.33 14.42
C THR A 239 -16.88 -15.90 14.71
N PRO A 240 -16.01 -14.88 14.79
CA PRO A 240 -16.39 -13.51 15.15
C PRO A 240 -17.53 -12.92 14.31
N ASP A 241 -17.56 -13.20 13.00
CA ASP A 241 -18.66 -12.75 12.11
C ASP A 241 -20.01 -13.37 12.47
N ARG A 242 -20.01 -14.63 12.93
CA ARG A 242 -21.24 -15.29 13.39
C ARG A 242 -21.73 -14.75 14.72
N VAL A 243 -20.83 -14.32 15.60
CA VAL A 243 -21.19 -13.67 16.86
C VAL A 243 -21.78 -12.28 16.60
N TYR A 244 -21.26 -11.54 15.63
CA TYR A 244 -21.81 -10.25 15.20
C TYR A 244 -23.22 -10.39 14.61
N GLN A 245 -23.43 -11.36 13.71
CA GLN A 245 -24.76 -11.64 13.15
C GLN A 245 -25.76 -12.07 14.23
N PHE A 246 -25.34 -12.94 15.16
CA PHE A 246 -26.19 -13.38 16.27
C PHE A 246 -26.56 -12.24 17.22
N ARG A 247 -25.66 -11.28 17.44
CA ARG A 247 -25.93 -10.06 18.21
C ARG A 247 -26.99 -9.21 17.52
N LEU A 248 -26.83 -8.96 16.23
CA LEU A 248 -27.77 -8.17 15.44
C LEU A 248 -29.16 -8.83 15.43
N GLU A 249 -29.21 -10.16 15.30
CA GLU A 249 -30.45 -10.93 15.38
C GLU A 249 -31.11 -10.82 16.76
N LYS A 250 -30.34 -10.97 17.85
CA LYS A 250 -30.86 -10.91 19.21
C LYS A 250 -31.36 -9.51 19.56
N GLU A 251 -30.64 -8.47 19.16
CA GLU A 251 -31.03 -7.08 19.38
C GLU A 251 -32.30 -6.72 18.59
N MET A 252 -32.41 -7.20 17.34
CA MET A 252 -33.62 -7.05 16.53
C MET A 252 -34.80 -7.86 17.12
N GLU A 253 -34.55 -9.00 17.74
CA GLU A 253 -35.57 -9.85 18.38
C GLU A 253 -36.05 -9.24 19.71
N GLU A 254 -35.15 -8.64 20.50
CA GLU A 254 -35.50 -7.89 21.71
C GLU A 254 -36.28 -6.60 21.38
N ARG A 255 -35.87 -5.86 20.35
CA ARG A 255 -36.60 -4.65 19.89
C ARG A 255 -37.98 -4.95 19.31
N ASN A 256 -38.18 -6.13 18.74
CA ASN A 256 -39.45 -6.54 18.11
C ASN A 256 -40.26 -7.53 18.97
N LYS A 257 -39.92 -7.69 20.25
CA LYS A 257 -40.63 -8.57 21.17
C LYS A 257 -42.04 -8.03 21.42
N TYR A 258 -43.06 -8.89 21.30
CA TYR A 258 -44.44 -8.53 21.63
C TYR A 258 -44.55 -8.24 23.13
N MET A 259 -44.99 -7.03 23.50
CA MET A 259 -45.31 -6.64 24.87
C MET A 259 -46.73 -7.08 25.22
N THR A 260 -46.93 -7.57 26.45
CA THR A 260 -48.27 -7.96 26.92
C THR A 260 -49.08 -6.72 27.29
N ASP A 261 -50.41 -6.86 27.30
CA ASP A 261 -51.32 -5.77 27.67
C ASP A 261 -51.08 -5.27 29.11
N GLU A 262 -50.61 -6.16 30.00
CA GLU A 262 -50.21 -5.82 31.38
C GLU A 262 -48.94 -4.97 31.43
N GLU A 263 -47.93 -5.30 30.62
CA GLU A 263 -46.69 -4.51 30.49
C GLU A 263 -46.99 -3.14 29.86
N LEU A 264 -47.83 -3.09 28.83
CA LEU A 264 -48.26 -1.83 28.18
C LEU A 264 -49.04 -0.92 29.13
N THR A 265 -49.92 -1.49 29.96
CA THR A 265 -50.70 -0.73 30.95
C THR A 265 -49.82 -0.11 32.05
N SER A 266 -48.64 -0.70 32.31
CA SER A 266 -47.67 -0.14 33.27
C SER A 266 -46.84 1.03 32.72
N ILE A 267 -46.70 1.12 31.39
CA ILE A 267 -45.86 2.12 30.70
C ILE A 267 -46.69 3.31 30.21
N LEU A 268 -47.95 3.08 29.86
CA LEU A 268 -48.85 4.11 29.33
C LEU A 268 -49.58 4.87 30.46
N PRO A 269 -49.90 6.17 30.27
CA PRO A 269 -50.61 6.97 31.26
C PRO A 269 -51.98 6.36 31.57
N GLY A 270 -52.28 6.27 32.87
CA GLY A 270 -53.43 5.52 33.37
C GLY A 270 -54.71 6.35 33.50
N PRO A 271 -55.81 5.76 34.01
CA PRO A 271 -57.07 6.48 34.28
C PRO A 271 -56.92 7.59 35.33
N LYS A 272 -55.83 7.60 36.10
CA LYS A 272 -55.47 8.69 37.02
C LYS A 272 -54.98 9.95 36.30
N ASP A 273 -54.48 9.81 35.08
CA ASP A 273 -53.96 10.89 34.24
C ASP A 273 -55.00 11.35 33.18
N GLY A 274 -56.24 10.84 33.25
CA GLY A 274 -57.36 11.24 32.39
C GLY A 274 -57.53 10.45 31.09
N TYR A 275 -56.82 9.33 30.92
CA TYR A 275 -56.87 8.50 29.71
C TYR A 275 -57.69 7.21 29.92
N GLU A 276 -58.55 6.87 28.96
CA GLU A 276 -59.37 5.65 28.94
C GLU A 276 -58.94 4.73 27.78
N ILE A 277 -58.76 3.44 28.05
CA ILE A 277 -58.36 2.44 27.04
C ILE A 277 -59.60 2.05 26.22
N LEU A 278 -59.62 2.42 24.94
CA LEU A 278 -60.69 2.04 24.01
C LEU A 278 -60.61 0.56 23.62
N ARG A 279 -61.77 -0.11 23.52
CA ARG A 279 -61.84 -1.48 22.98
C ARG A 279 -61.62 -1.46 21.47
N ALA A 280 -60.76 -2.37 20.99
CA ALA A 280 -60.56 -2.55 19.57
C ALA A 280 -61.87 -3.00 18.87
N PRO A 281 -62.13 -2.57 17.61
CA PRO A 281 -63.28 -3.02 16.84
C PRO A 281 -63.27 -4.55 16.63
N GLU A 282 -64.44 -5.19 16.59
CA GLU A 282 -64.57 -6.66 16.50
C GLU A 282 -63.87 -7.29 15.27
N ASN A 283 -63.61 -6.49 14.22
CA ASN A 283 -62.91 -6.93 13.01
C ASN A 283 -61.38 -6.79 13.07
N TYR A 284 -60.80 -6.27 14.15
CA TYR A 284 -59.36 -6.07 14.27
C TYR A 284 -58.66 -7.35 14.75
N LYS A 285 -57.95 -8.02 13.84
CA LYS A 285 -57.06 -9.15 14.15
C LYS A 285 -55.60 -8.70 14.06
N PRO A 286 -54.84 -8.61 15.16
CA PRO A 286 -53.43 -8.22 15.11
C PRO A 286 -52.60 -9.27 14.36
N LEU A 287 -51.77 -8.83 13.40
CA LEU A 287 -50.87 -9.68 12.63
C LEU A 287 -49.74 -10.21 13.51
N ARG A 288 -49.91 -11.42 14.06
CA ARG A 288 -48.84 -12.16 14.78
C ARG A 288 -47.89 -12.84 13.78
N SER A 289 -47.14 -12.04 13.02
CA SER A 289 -46.12 -12.56 12.10
C SER A 289 -44.73 -12.28 12.66
N SER A 290 -43.95 -13.33 12.94
CA SER A 290 -42.52 -13.16 13.20
C SER A 290 -41.83 -12.72 11.90
N LEU A 291 -40.91 -11.76 12.00
CA LEU A 291 -40.24 -11.12 10.85
C LEU A 291 -39.58 -12.13 9.87
N LYS A 292 -39.24 -13.34 10.35
CA LYS A 292 -38.78 -14.47 9.54
C LYS A 292 -39.79 -14.95 8.48
N LYS A 293 -41.10 -14.87 8.76
CA LYS A 293 -42.16 -15.21 7.80
C LYS A 293 -42.32 -14.14 6.72
N LEU A 294 -42.06 -12.86 7.06
CA LEU A 294 -42.08 -11.74 6.11
C LEU A 294 -40.84 -11.68 5.20
N LEU A 295 -39.67 -12.02 5.74
CA LEU A 295 -38.42 -12.09 4.96
C LEU A 295 -38.39 -13.29 4.00
N ASN A 296 -38.97 -14.44 4.39
CA ASN A 296 -39.09 -15.61 3.50
C ASN A 296 -40.22 -15.49 2.46
N ALA A 297 -41.14 -14.53 2.62
CA ALA A 297 -42.23 -14.30 1.66
C ALA A 297 -41.82 -13.38 0.48
N LYS A 298 -40.54 -13.01 0.37
CA LYS A 298 -40.03 -12.01 -0.58
C LYS A 298 -39.63 -12.57 -1.96
N ASP A 299 -40.27 -13.66 -2.39
CA ASP A 299 -40.15 -14.23 -3.74
C ASP A 299 -41.44 -14.04 -4.58
N SER A 300 -42.23 -12.99 -4.31
CA SER A 300 -43.44 -12.69 -5.10
C SER A 300 -43.64 -11.18 -5.26
N ILE A 301 -43.00 -10.65 -6.31
CA ILE A 301 -43.35 -9.54 -7.23
C ILE A 301 -44.09 -8.27 -6.71
N GLU A 302 -43.58 -7.14 -7.22
CA GLU A 302 -44.18 -5.80 -7.40
C GLU A 302 -44.14 -4.78 -6.23
N SER A 303 -43.32 -3.74 -6.46
CA SER A 303 -43.32 -2.49 -5.67
C SER A 303 -44.40 -1.54 -6.20
N PRO A 304 -45.01 -0.73 -5.31
CA PRO A 304 -45.08 0.70 -5.59
C PRO A 304 -44.75 1.59 -4.36
N VAL A 305 -43.74 2.44 -4.56
CA VAL A 305 -43.66 3.89 -4.31
C VAL A 305 -44.30 4.50 -3.03
N GLN A 306 -43.42 5.15 -2.25
CA GLN A 306 -43.62 6.40 -1.47
C GLN A 306 -44.22 6.34 -0.06
N TYR A 307 -43.35 6.38 0.96
CA TYR A 307 -43.62 7.03 2.26
C TYR A 307 -42.34 7.73 2.77
N GLN A 308 -42.43 9.05 2.92
CA GLN A 308 -41.45 9.90 3.62
C GLN A 308 -41.73 9.84 5.13
N ILE A 309 -40.70 9.61 5.94
CA ILE A 309 -40.78 9.72 7.40
C ILE A 309 -40.39 11.16 7.79
N PRO A 310 -41.23 11.91 8.52
CA PRO A 310 -40.90 13.26 9.00
C PRO A 310 -39.77 13.25 10.02
N GLU A 311 -38.90 14.26 9.89
CA GLU A 311 -37.76 14.52 10.75
C GLU A 311 -38.20 15.20 12.04
N SER A 312 -38.69 14.42 13.01
CA SER A 312 -38.77 14.84 14.40
C SER A 312 -39.02 13.62 15.27
N ILE A 313 -37.98 13.16 15.97
CA ILE A 313 -37.96 12.58 17.33
C ILE A 313 -36.50 12.15 17.54
N ARG A 314 -35.69 13.06 18.09
CA ARG A 314 -34.47 12.69 18.81
C ARG A 314 -34.94 12.07 20.13
N ILE A 315 -34.96 10.75 20.23
CA ILE A 315 -34.97 10.06 21.52
C ILE A 315 -33.52 9.74 21.87
N GLU A 316 -33.09 10.24 23.03
CA GLU A 316 -31.81 9.95 23.65
C GLU A 316 -31.60 8.43 23.73
N VAL A 317 -30.52 7.96 23.13
CA VAL A 317 -30.09 6.56 23.22
C VAL A 317 -29.53 6.34 24.62
N SER A 318 -30.38 5.91 25.55
CA SER A 318 -29.96 5.29 26.80
C SER A 318 -30.54 3.88 26.87
N ALA A 319 -29.82 2.92 26.28
CA ALA A 319 -29.89 1.49 26.61
C ALA A 319 -28.85 0.68 25.80
N THR A 320 -27.57 0.99 25.95
CA THR A 320 -26.58 -0.10 25.95
C THR A 320 -26.74 -0.83 27.29
N PRO A 321 -26.77 -2.18 27.35
CA PRO A 321 -26.61 -2.88 28.61
C PRO A 321 -25.19 -2.61 29.09
N SER A 322 -25.01 -1.55 29.86
CA SER A 322 -23.84 -1.35 30.69
C SER A 322 -23.91 -2.43 31.76
N HIS A 323 -22.96 -3.36 31.74
CA HIS A 323 -22.64 -4.04 32.99
C HIS A 323 -22.26 -2.95 34.01
N PRO A 324 -22.73 -3.06 35.27
CA PRO A 324 -22.54 -2.03 36.26
C PRO A 324 -21.04 -1.75 36.39
N THR A 325 -20.69 -0.48 36.16
CA THR A 325 -19.35 0.03 36.37
C THR A 325 -18.95 -0.26 37.81
N ILE A 326 -18.03 -1.20 38.02
CA ILE A 326 -17.38 -1.35 39.32
C ILE A 326 -16.45 -0.13 39.46
N GLY A 327 -16.95 0.96 40.04
CA GLY A 327 -16.19 2.20 40.32
C GLY A 327 -16.01 3.17 39.14
N GLN A 328 -14.95 4.00 39.18
CA GLN A 328 -14.58 5.01 38.16
C GLN A 328 -13.89 4.41 36.90
N LEU A 329 -14.22 3.17 36.52
CA LEU A 329 -13.57 2.47 35.40
C LEU A 329 -14.32 2.72 34.08
N PRO A 330 -13.61 2.92 32.95
CA PRO A 330 -14.25 3.03 31.63
C PRO A 330 -14.96 1.72 31.22
N ALA A 331 -15.88 1.82 30.25
CA ALA A 331 -16.52 0.65 29.67
C ALA A 331 -15.48 -0.27 28.99
N ILE A 332 -15.64 -1.58 29.22
CA ILE A 332 -14.78 -2.64 28.63
C ILE A 332 -15.47 -3.14 27.36
N LYS A 333 -14.74 -3.18 26.23
CA LYS A 333 -15.27 -3.74 24.98
C LYS A 333 -15.39 -5.28 25.11
N PRO A 334 -16.35 -5.94 24.43
CA PRO A 334 -16.54 -7.38 24.54
C PRO A 334 -15.32 -8.26 24.21
N GLU A 335 -14.44 -7.78 23.33
CA GLU A 335 -13.21 -8.47 22.94
C GLU A 335 -12.12 -8.41 24.01
N GLU A 336 -12.26 -7.46 24.93
CA GLU A 336 -11.30 -7.16 25.99
C GLU A 336 -11.65 -7.85 27.31
N TYR A 337 -12.81 -8.52 27.38
CA TYR A 337 -13.20 -9.30 28.56
C TYR A 337 -12.14 -10.33 28.94
N ASN A 338 -11.49 -10.96 27.96
CA ASN A 338 -10.43 -11.94 28.24
C ASN A 338 -9.20 -11.29 28.89
N LEU A 339 -8.90 -10.03 28.54
CA LEU A 339 -7.73 -9.29 29.03
C LEU A 339 -8.00 -8.59 30.38
N PHE A 340 -9.23 -8.11 30.60
CA PHE A 340 -9.62 -7.38 31.81
C PHE A 340 -10.59 -8.16 32.72
N SER A 341 -10.78 -9.47 32.50
CA SER A 341 -11.66 -10.33 33.31
C SER A 341 -11.34 -10.27 34.80
N ALA A 342 -10.06 -10.15 35.13
CA ALA A 342 -9.58 -10.01 36.51
C ALA A 342 -10.13 -8.77 37.22
N LEU A 343 -10.55 -7.72 36.50
CA LEU A 343 -11.14 -6.50 37.07
C LEU A 343 -12.64 -6.63 37.34
N LEU A 344 -13.31 -7.61 36.72
CA LEU A 344 -14.77 -7.80 36.81
C LEU A 344 -15.19 -8.70 37.96
N GLN A 345 -14.26 -9.49 38.50
CA GLN A 345 -14.52 -10.34 39.66
C GLN A 345 -14.59 -9.46 40.93
N PRO A 346 -15.73 -9.42 41.64
CA PRO A 346 -15.82 -8.74 42.93
C PRO A 346 -15.02 -9.55 43.95
N ILE A 347 -13.78 -9.16 44.19
CA ILE A 347 -12.91 -9.76 45.21
C ILE A 347 -12.55 -8.65 46.18
N ASN A 348 -12.64 -8.91 47.48
CA ASN A 348 -12.21 -7.98 48.53
C ASN A 348 -10.72 -7.65 48.36
N GLU A 349 -10.38 -6.36 48.36
CA GLU A 349 -9.00 -5.88 48.20
C GLU A 349 -8.08 -6.35 49.34
N ASP A 350 -8.65 -6.66 50.50
CA ASP A 350 -7.93 -7.10 51.71
C ASP A 350 -7.52 -8.59 51.71
N GLU A 351 -8.16 -9.43 50.87
CA GLU A 351 -7.84 -10.86 50.74
C GLU A 351 -6.80 -11.13 49.64
N LEU A 352 -6.38 -10.09 48.91
CA LEU A 352 -5.47 -10.22 47.78
C LEU A 352 -4.01 -10.25 48.25
N THR A 353 -3.20 -11.08 47.59
CA THR A 353 -1.74 -10.99 47.76
C THR A 353 -1.24 -9.64 47.24
N PRO A 354 -0.16 -9.07 47.82
CA PRO A 354 0.36 -7.76 47.42
C PRO A 354 0.77 -7.71 45.94
N GLU A 355 1.16 -8.85 45.34
CA GLU A 355 1.51 -8.95 43.92
C GLU A 355 0.27 -8.90 43.02
N GLN A 356 -0.79 -9.64 43.36
CA GLN A 356 -2.07 -9.60 42.62
C GLN A 356 -2.72 -8.21 42.71
N ALA A 357 -2.55 -7.50 43.83
CA ALA A 357 -3.07 -6.15 44.01
C ALA A 357 -2.36 -5.16 43.07
N LYS A 358 -1.04 -5.30 42.92
CA LYS A 358 -0.26 -4.52 41.94
C LYS A 358 -0.71 -4.81 40.51
N GLU A 359 -0.89 -6.07 40.14
CA GLU A 359 -1.34 -6.46 38.79
C GLU A 359 -2.73 -5.90 38.46
N ARG A 360 -3.70 -5.99 39.38
CA ARG A 360 -5.02 -5.36 39.23
C ARG A 360 -4.94 -3.85 39.08
N LYS A 361 -4.11 -3.18 39.89
CA LYS A 361 -3.92 -1.72 39.81
C LYS A 361 -3.31 -1.31 38.46
N ILE A 362 -2.34 -2.05 37.94
CA ILE A 362 -1.76 -1.83 36.61
C ILE A 362 -2.82 -2.03 35.53
N MET A 363 -3.59 -3.12 35.56
CA MET A 363 -4.66 -3.38 34.59
C MET A 363 -5.71 -2.27 34.58
N ALA A 364 -6.10 -1.77 35.75
CA ALA A 364 -7.04 -0.65 35.87
C ALA A 364 -6.48 0.65 35.25
N LEU A 365 -5.19 0.95 35.46
CA LEU A 365 -4.53 2.11 34.85
C LEU A 365 -4.42 1.97 33.33
N LEU A 366 -4.09 0.79 32.82
CA LEU A 366 -4.02 0.52 31.38
C LEU A 366 -5.38 0.65 30.72
N LEU A 367 -6.46 0.17 31.36
CA LEU A 367 -7.82 0.36 30.87
C LEU A 367 -8.20 1.85 30.81
N LYS A 368 -7.86 2.63 31.84
CA LYS A 368 -8.06 4.09 31.85
C LYS A 368 -7.29 4.80 30.74
N ILE A 369 -6.10 4.33 30.40
CA ILE A 369 -5.28 4.89 29.31
C ILE A 369 -5.87 4.50 27.95
N LYS A 370 -6.37 3.28 27.79
CA LYS A 370 -6.96 2.79 26.54
C LYS A 370 -8.34 3.42 26.27
N ASN A 371 -9.31 3.17 27.16
CA ASN A 371 -10.73 3.45 26.93
C ASN A 371 -11.24 4.73 27.65
N GLY A 372 -10.41 5.37 28.49
CA GLY A 372 -10.82 6.53 29.29
C GLY A 372 -10.90 7.84 28.51
N THR A 373 -11.51 8.86 29.12
CA THR A 373 -11.53 10.24 28.61
C THR A 373 -10.11 10.85 28.60
N PRO A 374 -9.83 11.91 27.81
CA PRO A 374 -8.50 12.52 27.77
C PRO A 374 -7.93 12.91 29.14
N GLN A 375 -8.79 13.34 30.07
CA GLN A 375 -8.40 13.64 31.45
C GLN A 375 -8.01 12.38 32.23
N MET A 376 -8.81 11.31 32.14
CA MET A 376 -8.51 10.02 32.76
C MET A 376 -7.20 9.44 32.23
N ARG A 377 -6.98 9.49 30.91
CA ARG A 377 -5.74 9.04 30.25
C ARG A 377 -4.52 9.79 30.79
N LYS A 378 -4.60 11.12 30.85
CA LYS A 378 -3.49 11.96 31.35
C LYS A 378 -3.14 11.66 32.81
N SER A 379 -4.16 11.50 33.66
CA SER A 379 -3.98 11.15 35.07
C SER A 379 -3.38 9.75 35.24
N ALA A 380 -3.96 8.74 34.58
CA ALA A 380 -3.48 7.36 34.64
C ALA A 380 -2.06 7.20 34.09
N LEU A 381 -1.73 7.90 32.99
CA LEU A 381 -0.39 7.90 32.41
C LEU A 381 0.65 8.55 33.36
N ARG A 382 0.27 9.57 34.13
CA ARG A 382 1.15 10.13 35.16
C ARG A 382 1.34 9.15 36.31
N GLN A 383 0.26 8.49 36.76
CA GLN A 383 0.31 7.56 37.88
C GLN A 383 1.15 6.31 37.55
N ILE A 384 0.95 5.69 36.38
CA ILE A 384 1.72 4.50 35.99
C ILE A 384 3.22 4.80 35.84
N THR A 385 3.58 6.02 35.46
CA THR A 385 4.98 6.43 35.25
C THR A 385 5.68 6.81 36.54
N GLN A 386 4.99 7.45 37.48
CA GLN A 386 5.54 7.76 38.80
C GLN A 386 5.75 6.49 39.63
N SER A 387 4.79 5.56 39.59
CA SER A 387 4.86 4.28 40.31
C SER A 387 5.55 3.14 39.54
N ALA A 388 6.17 3.42 38.38
CA ALA A 388 6.75 2.37 37.53
C ALA A 388 7.80 1.49 38.26
N ARG A 389 8.69 2.11 39.06
CA ARG A 389 9.70 1.38 39.85
C ARG A 389 9.08 0.57 41.00
N GLU A 390 7.97 1.04 41.57
CA GLU A 390 7.26 0.38 42.68
C GLU A 390 6.47 -0.86 42.21
N PHE A 391 5.89 -0.77 41.01
CA PHE A 391 5.23 -1.89 40.36
C PHE A 391 6.20 -2.99 39.93
N GLY A 392 7.41 -2.61 39.50
CA GLY A 392 8.42 -3.53 39.00
C GLY A 392 8.21 -3.90 37.53
N PRO A 393 9.27 -4.35 36.83
CA PRO A 393 9.25 -4.59 35.38
C PRO A 393 8.36 -5.77 34.98
N ALA A 394 8.35 -6.87 35.74
CA ALA A 394 7.62 -8.09 35.38
C ALA A 394 6.10 -7.88 35.28
N PRO A 395 5.42 -7.33 36.30
CA PRO A 395 3.97 -7.11 36.25
C PRO A 395 3.56 -6.11 35.17
N LEU A 396 4.38 -5.08 34.92
CA LEU A 396 4.14 -4.09 33.87
C LEU A 396 4.18 -4.73 32.48
N PHE A 397 5.27 -5.43 32.14
CA PHE A 397 5.40 -6.00 30.79
C PHE A 397 4.47 -7.19 30.55
N ASN A 398 4.18 -7.99 31.58
CA ASN A 398 3.24 -9.11 31.45
C ASN A 398 1.82 -8.64 31.10
N GLN A 399 1.42 -7.43 31.53
CA GLN A 399 0.10 -6.85 31.22
C GLN A 399 0.10 -5.97 29.96
N ILE A 400 1.17 -5.21 29.72
CA ILE A 400 1.24 -4.29 28.57
C ILE A 400 1.45 -5.04 27.25
N LEU A 401 2.35 -6.03 27.22
CA LEU A 401 2.74 -6.70 25.96
C LEU A 401 1.60 -7.48 25.29
N PRO A 402 0.74 -8.22 26.01
CA PRO A 402 -0.42 -8.88 25.40
C PRO A 402 -1.42 -7.90 24.77
N LEU A 403 -1.61 -6.71 25.37
CA LEU A 403 -2.49 -5.68 24.81
C LEU A 403 -1.98 -5.20 23.45
N LEU A 404 -0.66 -5.03 23.30
CA LEU A 404 -0.06 -4.59 22.04
C LEU A 404 -0.09 -5.66 20.95
N MET A 405 -0.21 -6.94 21.34
CA MET A 405 -0.33 -8.07 20.41
C MET A 405 -1.78 -8.30 19.94
N SER A 406 -2.76 -7.57 20.50
CA SER A 406 -4.16 -7.74 20.11
C SER A 406 -4.41 -7.22 18.69
N PRO A 407 -5.02 -8.03 17.79
CA PRO A 407 -5.23 -7.63 16.40
C PRO A 407 -6.37 -6.62 16.24
N THR A 408 -7.20 -6.43 17.27
CA THR A 408 -8.34 -5.52 17.28
C THR A 408 -8.00 -4.14 17.85
N LEU A 409 -6.70 -3.88 18.09
CA LEU A 409 -6.20 -2.62 18.59
C LEU A 409 -6.23 -1.55 17.49
N GLU A 410 -6.99 -0.48 17.74
CA GLU A 410 -7.03 0.69 16.87
C GLU A 410 -5.67 1.42 16.88
N ASP A 411 -5.33 2.12 15.79
CA ASP A 411 -4.03 2.80 15.69
C ASP A 411 -3.84 3.87 16.77
N GLN A 412 -4.92 4.56 17.16
CA GLN A 412 -4.90 5.51 18.28
C GLN A 412 -4.63 4.83 19.63
N GLU A 413 -5.24 3.67 19.88
CA GLU A 413 -5.05 2.90 21.12
C GLU A 413 -3.63 2.34 21.20
N ARG A 414 -3.07 1.90 20.06
CA ARG A 414 -1.68 1.47 19.93
C ARG A 414 -0.70 2.57 20.29
N HIS A 415 -0.89 3.76 19.74
CA HIS A 415 -0.08 4.94 20.04
C HIS A 415 -0.06 5.26 21.55
N LEU A 416 -1.20 5.13 22.23
CA LEU A 416 -1.29 5.34 23.68
C LEU A 416 -0.50 4.29 24.46
N LEU A 417 -0.59 3.01 24.09
CA LEU A 417 0.18 1.93 24.73
C LEU A 417 1.69 2.05 24.48
N VAL A 418 2.09 2.44 23.28
CA VAL A 418 3.49 2.75 22.95
C VAL A 418 4.02 3.87 23.85
N LYS A 419 3.25 4.95 24.04
CA LYS A 419 3.61 6.04 24.97
C LYS A 419 3.75 5.56 26.42
N VAL A 420 2.96 4.57 26.85
CA VAL A 420 3.12 3.97 28.18
C VAL A 420 4.44 3.21 28.26
N ILE A 421 4.72 2.34 27.29
CA ILE A 421 5.97 1.56 27.23
C ILE A 421 7.18 2.49 27.29
N ASP A 422 7.20 3.52 26.45
CA ASP A 422 8.32 4.45 26.36
C ASP A 422 8.64 5.13 27.71
N ARG A 423 7.60 5.67 28.37
CA ARG A 423 7.78 6.31 29.68
C ARG A 423 8.15 5.33 30.80
N VAL A 424 7.64 4.10 30.73
CA VAL A 424 7.98 3.04 31.69
C VAL A 424 9.42 2.58 31.50
N LEU A 425 9.89 2.39 30.27
CA LEU A 425 11.28 2.04 29.95
C LEU A 425 12.26 3.07 30.50
N PHE A 426 11.97 4.35 30.29
CA PHE A 426 12.81 5.43 30.81
C PHE A 426 12.91 5.42 32.35
N LYS A 427 11.87 5.00 33.06
CA LYS A 427 11.86 4.97 34.54
C LYS A 427 12.50 3.72 35.12
N LEU A 428 12.37 2.58 34.45
CA LEU A 428 12.92 1.30 34.91
C LEU A 428 14.43 1.17 34.66
N ASP A 429 14.96 1.87 33.66
CA ASP A 429 16.40 1.92 33.34
C ASP A 429 17.00 0.49 33.24
N ASP A 430 18.03 0.15 34.01
CA ASP A 430 18.69 -1.16 33.99
C ASP A 430 17.79 -2.37 34.32
N LEU A 431 16.66 -2.17 35.01
CA LEU A 431 15.76 -3.26 35.41
C LEU A 431 15.07 -3.94 34.22
N VAL A 432 15.16 -3.37 33.01
CA VAL A 432 14.54 -3.91 31.80
C VAL A 432 15.35 -5.03 31.15
N ARG A 433 16.63 -5.22 31.52
CA ARG A 433 17.58 -6.15 30.86
C ARG A 433 17.04 -7.58 30.68
N PRO A 434 16.42 -8.24 31.68
CA PRO A 434 15.86 -9.59 31.51
C PRO A 434 14.68 -9.66 30.53
N TYR A 435 13.98 -8.53 30.33
CA TYR A 435 12.76 -8.40 29.52
C TYR A 435 13.01 -7.92 28.09
N VAL A 436 14.25 -7.52 27.75
CA VAL A 436 14.63 -6.99 26.44
C VAL A 436 14.15 -7.88 25.31
N HIS A 437 14.36 -9.20 25.41
CA HIS A 437 13.93 -10.12 24.35
C HIS A 437 12.40 -10.18 24.21
N LYS A 438 11.64 -10.21 25.32
CA LYS A 438 10.17 -10.19 25.29
C LYS A 438 9.65 -8.92 24.62
N ILE A 439 10.23 -7.77 24.95
CA ILE A 439 9.87 -6.47 24.36
C ILE A 439 10.20 -6.47 22.85
N LEU A 440 11.40 -6.91 22.47
CA LEU A 440 11.81 -6.96 21.06
C LEU A 440 10.91 -7.84 20.22
N VAL A 441 10.49 -9.02 20.70
CA VAL A 441 9.60 -9.93 19.95
C VAL A 441 8.27 -9.27 19.60
N VAL A 442 7.75 -8.40 20.48
CA VAL A 442 6.49 -7.69 20.29
C VAL A 442 6.65 -6.43 19.42
N ILE A 443 7.76 -5.69 19.59
CA ILE A 443 7.98 -4.40 18.91
C ILE A 443 8.61 -4.56 17.52
N GLN A 444 9.48 -5.54 17.31
CA GLN A 444 10.18 -5.75 16.04
C GLN A 444 9.24 -5.90 14.81
N PRO A 445 8.09 -6.60 14.88
CA PRO A 445 7.14 -6.66 13.77
C PRO A 445 6.60 -5.30 13.34
N LEU A 446 6.43 -4.36 14.28
CA LEU A 446 5.93 -3.02 13.99
C LEU A 446 6.87 -2.20 13.09
N LEU A 447 8.16 -2.57 13.01
CA LEU A 447 9.14 -1.95 12.09
C LEU A 447 8.83 -2.17 10.61
N ILE A 448 8.00 -3.17 10.29
CA ILE A 448 7.60 -3.53 8.92
C ILE A 448 6.10 -3.24 8.69
N HIS A 449 5.42 -2.61 9.64
CA HIS A 449 4.01 -2.28 9.49
C HIS A 449 3.78 -1.31 8.32
N GLU A 450 2.60 -1.35 7.69
CA GLU A 450 2.25 -0.48 6.55
C GLU A 450 2.12 0.98 6.96
N ASP A 451 1.50 1.23 8.12
CA ASP A 451 1.43 2.56 8.71
C ASP A 451 2.82 3.10 9.07
N TYR A 452 3.05 4.35 8.70
CA TYR A 452 4.27 5.06 9.01
C TYR A 452 4.41 5.34 10.51
N TYR A 453 3.35 5.76 11.19
CA TYR A 453 3.43 6.18 12.60
C TYR A 453 3.79 5.00 13.50
N ALA A 454 3.16 3.83 13.28
CA ALA A 454 3.54 2.59 13.96
C ALA A 454 5.04 2.22 13.77
N ARG A 455 5.63 2.49 12.60
CA ARG A 455 7.07 2.26 12.37
C ARG A 455 7.94 3.24 13.16
N VAL A 456 7.55 4.51 13.27
CA VAL A 456 8.30 5.54 14.03
C VAL A 456 8.29 5.20 15.51
N GLU A 457 7.11 4.90 16.04
CA GLU A 457 6.90 4.50 17.43
C GLU A 457 7.75 3.29 17.83
N ALA A 458 7.80 2.27 16.97
CA ALA A 458 8.63 1.10 17.21
C ALA A 458 10.13 1.43 17.20
N ARG A 459 10.58 2.39 16.38
CA ARG A 459 11.97 2.86 16.38
C ARG A 459 12.30 3.59 17.69
N GLU A 460 11.41 4.43 18.17
CA GLU A 460 11.59 5.15 19.43
C GLU A 460 11.70 4.17 20.62
N ILE A 461 10.79 3.19 20.70
CA ILE A 461 10.84 2.17 21.76
C ILE A 461 12.17 1.39 21.71
N ILE A 462 12.61 0.93 20.53
CA ILE A 462 13.87 0.17 20.41
C ILE A 462 15.08 1.06 20.73
N SER A 463 15.06 2.33 20.34
CA SER A 463 16.12 3.30 20.66
C SER A 463 16.25 3.52 22.17
N ASN A 464 15.12 3.73 22.86
CA ASN A 464 15.11 3.93 24.30
C ASN A 464 15.41 2.63 25.07
N LEU A 465 14.93 1.49 24.58
CA LEU A 465 15.32 0.18 25.10
C LEU A 465 16.83 -0.06 24.97
N ALA A 466 17.45 0.32 23.85
CA ALA A 466 18.88 0.17 23.63
C ALA A 466 19.71 1.04 24.61
N LYS A 467 19.24 2.26 24.91
CA LYS A 467 19.87 3.15 25.89
C LYS A 467 19.75 2.61 27.31
N ALA A 468 18.60 2.05 27.69
CA ALA A 468 18.36 1.48 29.03
C ALA A 468 19.07 0.13 29.24
N ALA A 469 19.06 -0.77 28.23
CA ALA A 469 19.64 -2.10 28.35
C ALA A 469 21.16 -2.16 28.08
N GLY A 470 21.68 -1.20 27.30
CA GLY A 470 23.07 -1.16 26.85
C GLY A 470 23.39 -2.08 25.67
N LEU A 471 24.50 -1.79 24.97
CA LEU A 471 24.88 -2.47 23.73
C LEU A 471 25.11 -3.98 23.92
N ALA A 472 25.79 -4.38 24.99
CA ALA A 472 26.14 -5.77 25.23
C ALA A 472 24.89 -6.65 25.36
N THR A 473 23.90 -6.20 26.14
CA THR A 473 22.61 -6.88 26.32
C THR A 473 21.82 -6.94 25.02
N MET A 474 21.83 -5.88 24.21
CA MET A 474 21.17 -5.87 22.89
C MET A 474 21.83 -6.86 21.92
N ILE A 475 23.15 -6.97 21.92
CA ILE A 475 23.89 -7.93 21.09
C ILE A 475 23.59 -9.36 21.55
N THR A 476 23.71 -9.67 22.84
CA THR A 476 23.50 -11.05 23.34
C THR A 476 22.07 -11.53 23.12
N THR A 477 21.09 -10.63 23.23
CA THR A 477 19.68 -10.97 23.04
C THR A 477 19.32 -11.25 21.57
N MET A 478 19.79 -10.43 20.64
CA MET A 478 19.44 -10.54 19.21
C MET A 478 20.40 -11.39 18.38
N ARG A 479 21.59 -11.74 18.90
CA ARG A 479 22.58 -12.55 18.17
C ARG A 479 22.04 -13.90 17.66
N PRO A 480 21.22 -14.67 18.41
CA PRO A 480 20.63 -15.92 17.91
C PRO A 480 19.65 -15.71 16.74
N ASP A 481 19.09 -14.50 16.59
CA ASP A 481 18.12 -14.19 15.53
C ASP A 481 18.80 -13.83 14.18
N ILE A 482 20.14 -13.70 14.16
CA ILE A 482 20.92 -13.27 12.99
C ILE A 482 21.07 -14.37 11.94
N ASP A 483 21.28 -15.61 12.38
CA ASP A 483 21.42 -16.80 11.54
C ASP A 483 20.17 -17.70 11.54
N HIS A 484 19.07 -17.20 12.10
CA HIS A 484 17.77 -17.86 12.06
C HIS A 484 17.33 -18.22 10.63
N ASN A 485 16.77 -19.43 10.43
CA ASN A 485 16.39 -19.88 9.09
C ASN A 485 15.29 -19.06 8.42
N ASP A 486 14.37 -18.50 9.21
CA ASP A 486 13.33 -17.57 8.72
C ASP A 486 13.91 -16.20 8.30
N ASP A 487 13.70 -15.80 7.04
CA ASP A 487 14.13 -14.49 6.53
C ASP A 487 13.38 -13.33 7.19
N TYR A 488 12.15 -13.54 7.66
CA TYR A 488 11.37 -12.52 8.33
C TYR A 488 12.04 -12.08 9.64
N VAL A 489 12.43 -13.05 10.48
CA VAL A 489 13.12 -12.80 11.76
C VAL A 489 14.46 -12.12 11.50
N ARG A 490 15.22 -12.57 10.50
CA ARG A 490 16.49 -11.92 10.11
C ARG A 490 16.27 -10.48 9.60
N ASN A 491 15.16 -10.23 8.90
CA ASN A 491 14.82 -8.92 8.37
C ASN A 491 14.43 -7.91 9.47
N THR A 492 13.56 -8.31 10.40
CA THR A 492 13.18 -7.46 11.53
C THR A 492 14.38 -7.19 12.44
N THR A 493 15.19 -8.22 12.69
CA THR A 493 16.43 -8.12 13.48
C THR A 493 17.44 -7.18 12.83
N ALA A 494 17.62 -7.23 11.50
CA ALA A 494 18.52 -6.31 10.80
C ALA A 494 18.09 -4.84 10.95
N ARG A 495 16.78 -4.56 10.90
CA ARG A 495 16.24 -3.21 11.15
C ARG A 495 16.43 -2.79 12.61
N ALA A 496 16.19 -3.70 13.56
CA ALA A 496 16.39 -3.44 14.98
C ALA A 496 17.85 -3.07 15.29
N PHE A 497 18.83 -3.82 14.77
CA PHE A 497 20.25 -3.48 14.95
C PHE A 497 20.64 -2.14 14.35
N ALA A 498 20.04 -1.73 13.23
CA ALA A 498 20.32 -0.43 12.65
C ALA A 498 19.76 0.72 13.51
N ILE A 499 18.63 0.51 14.19
CA ILE A 499 18.10 1.45 15.18
C ILE A 499 19.02 1.49 16.42
N VAL A 500 19.50 0.34 16.89
CA VAL A 500 20.47 0.28 17.99
C VAL A 500 21.76 1.03 17.64
N ALA A 501 22.24 0.91 16.40
CA ALA A 501 23.39 1.66 15.91
C ALA A 501 23.13 3.18 15.91
N SER A 502 21.92 3.62 15.56
CA SER A 502 21.55 5.04 15.62
C SER A 502 21.45 5.58 17.06
N ALA A 503 21.07 4.73 18.03
CA ALA A 503 20.89 5.12 19.41
C ALA A 503 22.20 5.15 20.22
N LEU A 504 23.09 4.18 19.99
CA LEU A 504 24.33 3.98 20.74
C LEU A 504 25.60 4.38 19.95
N GLY A 505 25.44 4.75 18.68
CA GLY A 505 26.52 5.10 17.77
C GLY A 505 27.04 3.92 16.94
N ILE A 506 27.35 4.18 15.66
CA ILE A 506 27.93 3.20 14.74
C ILE A 506 29.27 2.64 15.24
N PRO A 507 30.23 3.45 15.78
CA PRO A 507 31.55 2.95 16.17
C PRO A 507 31.51 1.77 17.14
N ALA A 508 30.57 1.80 18.09
CA ALA A 508 30.43 0.75 19.10
C ALA A 508 29.99 -0.60 18.50
N LEU A 509 29.27 -0.57 17.37
CA LEU A 509 28.78 -1.76 16.68
C LEU A 509 29.75 -2.29 15.61
N LEU A 510 30.77 -1.53 15.18
CA LEU A 510 31.69 -1.93 14.11
C LEU A 510 32.40 -3.28 14.38
N PRO A 511 32.94 -3.58 15.57
CA PRO A 511 33.59 -4.87 15.83
C PRO A 511 32.62 -6.05 15.67
N PHE A 512 31.38 -5.85 16.12
CA PHE A 512 30.31 -6.83 15.97
C PHE A 512 29.94 -7.05 14.50
N LEU A 513 29.75 -5.98 13.72
CA LEU A 513 29.46 -6.06 12.30
C LEU A 513 30.57 -6.78 11.53
N LYS A 514 31.84 -6.45 11.83
CA LYS A 514 32.99 -7.13 11.23
C LYS A 514 32.94 -8.65 11.46
N ALA A 515 32.67 -9.07 12.70
CA ALA A 515 32.57 -10.49 13.05
C ALA A 515 31.38 -11.21 12.36
N VAL A 516 30.22 -10.55 12.26
CA VAL A 516 29.01 -11.14 11.65
C VAL A 516 29.13 -11.20 10.13
N CYS A 517 29.56 -10.12 9.48
CA CYS A 517 29.73 -10.04 8.03
C CYS A 517 30.80 -11.03 7.53
N GLN A 518 31.84 -11.31 8.31
CA GLN A 518 32.93 -12.24 7.97
C GLN A 518 32.75 -13.63 8.62
N SER A 519 31.56 -13.94 9.13
CA SER A 519 31.28 -15.23 9.78
C SER A 519 31.41 -16.41 8.80
N ARG A 520 32.22 -17.40 9.17
CA ARG A 520 32.34 -18.67 8.42
C ARG A 520 31.27 -19.71 8.78
N LYS A 521 30.48 -19.47 9.83
CA LYS A 521 29.51 -20.46 10.34
C LYS A 521 28.29 -20.61 9.44
N SER A 522 27.70 -19.50 9.01
CA SER A 522 26.47 -19.49 8.23
C SER A 522 26.47 -18.33 7.24
N TRP A 523 26.02 -18.60 6.01
CA TRP A 523 25.83 -17.53 5.01
C TRP A 523 24.65 -16.63 5.40
N GLN A 524 23.69 -17.16 6.17
CA GLN A 524 22.58 -16.40 6.75
C GLN A 524 23.09 -15.26 7.65
N ALA A 525 24.09 -15.54 8.50
CA ALA A 525 24.72 -14.51 9.32
C ALA A 525 25.39 -13.43 8.47
N ARG A 526 26.19 -13.82 7.47
CA ARG A 526 26.85 -12.87 6.56
C ARG A 526 25.83 -11.98 5.85
N HIS A 527 24.79 -12.59 5.29
CA HIS A 527 23.68 -11.88 4.64
C HIS A 527 22.99 -10.89 5.59
N THR A 528 22.64 -11.30 6.80
CA THR A 528 21.99 -10.44 7.79
C THR A 528 22.92 -9.32 8.26
N GLY A 529 24.21 -9.60 8.47
CA GLY A 529 25.22 -8.59 8.82
C GLY A 529 25.30 -7.48 7.78
N ILE A 530 25.39 -7.84 6.50
CA ILE A 530 25.41 -6.87 5.40
C ILE A 530 24.07 -6.12 5.31
N LYS A 531 22.96 -6.80 5.56
CA LYS A 531 21.62 -6.18 5.63
C LYS A 531 21.53 -5.16 6.78
N ILE A 532 22.21 -5.37 7.91
CA ILE A 532 22.32 -4.37 8.98
C ILE A 532 23.02 -3.12 8.45
N VAL A 533 24.17 -3.26 7.77
CA VAL A 533 24.89 -2.13 7.16
C VAL A 533 24.01 -1.37 6.16
N GLN A 534 23.25 -2.08 5.32
CA GLN A 534 22.27 -1.46 4.43
C GLN A 534 21.23 -0.64 5.20
N GLN A 535 20.66 -1.19 6.27
CA GLN A 535 19.65 -0.46 7.05
C GLN A 535 20.26 0.72 7.82
N ILE A 536 21.50 0.62 8.31
CA ILE A 536 22.23 1.75 8.92
C ILE A 536 22.36 2.89 7.90
N SER A 537 22.68 2.57 6.65
CA SER A 537 22.78 3.55 5.55
C SER A 537 21.46 4.29 5.33
N ILE A 538 20.35 3.55 5.29
CA ILE A 538 19.01 4.12 5.08
C ILE A 538 18.56 4.98 6.28
N PHE A 539 18.87 4.57 7.51
CA PHE A 539 18.44 5.30 8.71
C PHE A 539 19.28 6.54 9.02
N MET A 540 20.59 6.47 8.81
CA MET A 540 21.51 7.57 9.15
C MET A 540 21.60 8.61 8.03
N GLY A 541 21.34 8.22 6.78
CA GLY A 541 21.51 9.10 5.62
C GLY A 541 22.93 9.66 5.55
N CYS A 542 23.05 10.99 5.41
CA CYS A 542 24.33 11.69 5.30
C CYS A 542 25.23 11.56 6.53
N ALA A 543 24.71 11.20 7.71
CA ALA A 543 25.50 11.04 8.93
C ALA A 543 26.46 9.84 8.89
N ILE A 544 26.46 9.04 7.82
CA ILE A 544 27.33 7.86 7.69
C ILE A 544 28.77 8.19 7.26
N LEU A 545 29.01 9.39 6.72
CA LEU A 545 30.29 9.79 6.14
C LEU A 545 31.53 9.45 7.00
N PRO A 546 31.58 9.76 8.31
CA PRO A 546 32.75 9.48 9.14
C PRO A 546 33.07 7.99 9.29
N HIS A 547 32.10 7.11 9.02
CA HIS A 547 32.21 5.66 9.20
C HIS A 547 32.14 4.90 7.87
N LEU A 548 31.99 5.62 6.74
CA LEU A 548 31.77 5.06 5.41
C LEU A 548 32.90 4.09 5.03
N LYS A 549 34.15 4.52 5.15
CA LYS A 549 35.33 3.70 4.83
C LYS A 549 35.33 2.38 5.61
N SER A 550 35.12 2.45 6.93
CA SER A 550 35.07 1.25 7.78
C SER A 550 33.92 0.32 7.42
N LEU A 551 32.74 0.86 7.08
CA LEU A 551 31.58 0.06 6.69
C LEU A 551 31.79 -0.61 5.33
N VAL A 552 32.37 0.10 4.35
CA VAL A 552 32.69 -0.47 3.02
C VAL A 552 33.73 -1.58 3.15
N GLU A 553 34.79 -1.36 3.93
CA GLU A 553 35.83 -2.37 4.21
C GLU A 553 35.25 -3.64 4.89
N ILE A 554 34.22 -3.48 5.74
CA ILE A 554 33.55 -4.61 6.39
C ILE A 554 32.74 -5.45 5.40
N ILE A 555 32.13 -4.85 4.37
CA ILE A 555 31.22 -5.57 3.46
C ILE A 555 31.86 -6.01 2.14
N GLN A 556 33.01 -5.45 1.74
CA GLN A 556 33.61 -5.67 0.42
C GLN A 556 33.81 -7.15 0.04
N HIS A 557 34.11 -8.03 1.00
CA HIS A 557 34.32 -9.46 0.74
C HIS A 557 33.03 -10.18 0.31
N GLY A 558 31.86 -9.61 0.64
CA GLY A 558 30.55 -10.15 0.27
C GLY A 558 30.27 -10.16 -1.25
N LEU A 559 31.01 -9.36 -2.03
CA LEU A 559 30.93 -9.39 -3.50
C LEU A 559 31.54 -10.66 -4.11
N LYS A 560 32.53 -11.24 -3.43
CA LYS A 560 33.23 -12.46 -3.85
C LYS A 560 32.71 -13.73 -3.16
N ASP A 561 31.59 -13.64 -2.46
CA ASP A 561 30.99 -14.78 -1.76
C ASP A 561 30.60 -15.93 -2.72
N GLU A 562 30.46 -17.15 -2.25
CA GLU A 562 29.93 -18.25 -3.08
C GLU A 562 28.42 -18.07 -3.31
N GLN A 563 27.72 -17.53 -2.30
CA GLN A 563 26.27 -17.45 -2.31
C GLN A 563 25.77 -16.18 -3.01
N GLN A 564 24.97 -16.35 -4.07
CA GLN A 564 24.44 -15.23 -4.86
C GLN A 564 23.61 -14.25 -4.03
N LYS A 565 22.84 -14.75 -3.05
CA LYS A 565 22.04 -13.89 -2.15
C LYS A 565 22.92 -12.91 -1.37
N VAL A 566 24.13 -13.33 -0.96
CA VAL A 566 25.08 -12.46 -0.24
C VAL A 566 25.69 -11.43 -1.19
N LYS A 567 26.05 -11.83 -2.42
CA LYS A 567 26.50 -10.87 -3.45
C LYS A 567 25.47 -9.78 -3.72
N THR A 568 24.22 -10.18 -3.94
CA THR A 568 23.12 -9.26 -4.24
C THR A 568 22.90 -8.27 -3.10
N ILE A 569 22.83 -8.71 -1.84
CA ILE A 569 22.64 -7.78 -0.71
C ILE A 569 23.85 -6.86 -0.50
N THR A 570 25.07 -7.33 -0.79
CA THR A 570 26.28 -6.51 -0.72
C THR A 570 26.25 -5.39 -1.73
N ALA A 571 25.90 -5.68 -2.99
CA ALA A 571 25.72 -4.65 -4.01
C ALA A 571 24.61 -3.66 -3.63
N LEU A 572 23.48 -4.13 -3.09
CA LEU A 572 22.41 -3.25 -2.60
C LEU A 572 22.80 -2.41 -1.36
N ALA A 573 23.69 -2.92 -0.51
CA ALA A 573 24.22 -2.18 0.64
C ALA A 573 25.19 -1.09 0.18
N LEU A 574 26.05 -1.39 -0.79
CA LEU A 574 26.95 -0.42 -1.42
C LEU A 574 26.16 0.69 -2.14
N ALA A 575 25.09 0.32 -2.85
CA ALA A 575 24.18 1.30 -3.45
C ALA A 575 23.59 2.25 -2.39
N ALA A 576 23.13 1.72 -1.25
CA ALA A 576 22.58 2.52 -0.17
C ALA A 576 23.64 3.40 0.52
N LEU A 577 24.87 2.92 0.66
CA LEU A 577 25.99 3.70 1.19
C LEU A 577 26.35 4.86 0.26
N ALA A 578 26.40 4.61 -1.05
CA ALA A 578 26.72 5.62 -2.06
C ALA A 578 25.60 6.68 -2.18
N GLU A 579 24.33 6.25 -2.14
CA GLU A 579 23.18 7.16 -2.09
C GLU A 579 23.22 8.05 -0.83
N ALA A 580 23.57 7.46 0.32
CA ALA A 580 23.66 8.18 1.59
C ALA A 580 24.87 9.13 1.66
N SER A 581 25.95 8.86 0.92
CA SER A 581 27.17 9.68 0.95
C SER A 581 27.16 10.82 -0.08
N PHE A 582 26.25 10.80 -1.06
CA PHE A 582 26.18 11.79 -2.14
C PHE A 582 26.15 13.24 -1.61
N PRO A 583 27.01 14.15 -2.12
CA PRO A 583 27.95 13.99 -3.25
C PRO A 583 29.39 13.55 -2.91
N TYR A 584 29.68 13.20 -1.65
CA TYR A 584 31.05 12.92 -1.19
C TYR A 584 31.33 11.42 -0.99
N GLY A 585 32.59 11.08 -0.69
CA GLY A 585 32.95 9.74 -0.18
C GLY A 585 33.40 8.72 -1.22
N ILE A 586 33.79 9.15 -2.43
CA ILE A 586 34.27 8.25 -3.50
C ILE A 586 35.47 7.39 -3.08
N GLU A 587 36.41 7.95 -2.32
CA GLU A 587 37.63 7.28 -1.83
C GLU A 587 37.34 5.98 -1.04
N ALA A 588 36.18 5.90 -0.40
CA ALA A 588 35.78 4.71 0.34
C ALA A 588 35.44 3.52 -0.59
N PHE A 589 35.10 3.78 -1.86
CA PHE A 589 34.61 2.78 -2.81
C PHE A 589 35.69 2.23 -3.75
N ASP A 590 36.93 2.73 -3.71
CA ASP A 590 38.01 2.33 -4.63
C ASP A 590 38.23 0.81 -4.68
N ASN A 591 38.26 0.16 -3.51
CA ASN A 591 38.46 -1.30 -3.37
C ASN A 591 37.32 -2.14 -3.97
N VAL A 592 36.17 -1.52 -4.22
CA VAL A 592 34.92 -2.17 -4.58
C VAL A 592 34.57 -1.99 -6.07
N LEU A 593 35.15 -0.98 -6.74
CA LEU A 593 34.90 -0.69 -8.16
C LEU A 593 35.21 -1.87 -9.08
N ILE A 594 36.40 -2.48 -8.94
CA ILE A 594 36.84 -3.59 -9.80
C ILE A 594 35.93 -4.82 -9.63
N PRO A 595 35.66 -5.33 -8.39
CA PRO A 595 34.73 -6.43 -8.20
C PRO A 595 33.32 -6.17 -8.72
N LEU A 596 32.81 -4.94 -8.59
CA LEU A 596 31.50 -4.59 -9.14
C LEU A 596 31.49 -4.66 -10.68
N TRP A 597 32.56 -4.17 -11.31
CA TRP A 597 32.70 -4.19 -12.76
C TRP A 597 32.76 -5.61 -13.34
N GLU A 598 33.57 -6.48 -12.76
CA GLU A 598 33.61 -7.90 -13.10
C GLU A 598 32.24 -8.56 -12.87
N GLY A 599 31.56 -8.19 -11.79
CA GLY A 599 30.22 -8.66 -11.46
C GLY A 599 29.18 -8.32 -12.53
N ILE A 600 29.19 -7.11 -13.11
CA ILE A 600 28.26 -6.73 -14.18
C ILE A 600 28.42 -7.60 -15.43
N LYS A 601 29.66 -7.97 -15.79
CA LYS A 601 29.92 -8.78 -16.99
C LYS A 601 29.51 -10.25 -16.82
N THR A 602 29.57 -10.76 -15.59
CA THR A 602 29.36 -12.18 -15.29
C THR A 602 27.92 -12.50 -14.86
N HIS A 603 27.31 -11.63 -14.07
CA HIS A 603 25.99 -11.89 -13.49
C HIS A 603 24.83 -11.60 -14.45
N LYS A 604 23.70 -12.28 -14.24
CA LYS A 604 22.44 -12.09 -14.98
C LYS A 604 21.25 -11.97 -14.03
N GLY A 605 20.14 -11.42 -14.51
CA GLY A 605 18.89 -11.28 -13.75
C GLY A 605 19.03 -10.36 -12.52
N LYS A 606 18.42 -10.75 -11.39
CA LYS A 606 18.40 -9.94 -10.16
C LYS A 606 19.78 -9.62 -9.58
N GLY A 607 20.76 -10.50 -9.80
CA GLY A 607 22.15 -10.23 -9.42
C GLY A 607 22.71 -9.03 -10.19
N LEU A 608 22.57 -9.04 -11.51
CA LEU A 608 22.98 -7.93 -12.38
C LEU A 608 22.28 -6.63 -12.00
N ALA A 609 20.98 -6.66 -11.73
CA ALA A 609 20.22 -5.48 -11.29
C ALA A 609 20.82 -4.83 -10.03
N ALA A 610 21.21 -5.63 -9.03
CA ALA A 610 21.82 -5.07 -7.82
C ALA A 610 23.19 -4.43 -8.07
N PHE A 611 24.01 -5.03 -8.96
CA PHE A 611 25.32 -4.49 -9.33
C PHE A 611 25.20 -3.22 -10.19
N LEU A 612 24.27 -3.20 -11.14
CA LEU A 612 23.93 -1.99 -11.91
C LEU A 612 23.44 -0.88 -10.99
N LYS A 613 22.60 -1.20 -10.01
CA LYS A 613 22.14 -0.24 -9.00
C LYS A 613 23.32 0.35 -8.22
N ALA A 614 24.23 -0.49 -7.74
CA ALA A 614 25.40 -0.04 -6.98
C ALA A 614 26.25 0.94 -7.79
N ILE A 615 26.60 0.57 -9.03
CA ILE A 615 27.42 1.42 -9.88
C ILE A 615 26.68 2.71 -10.27
N GLY A 616 25.38 2.66 -10.55
CA GLY A 616 24.58 3.85 -10.83
C GLY A 616 24.66 4.93 -9.75
N PHE A 617 24.65 4.53 -8.47
CA PHE A 617 24.82 5.49 -7.35
C PHE A 617 26.27 5.92 -7.10
N ILE A 618 27.25 5.13 -7.53
CA ILE A 618 28.67 5.48 -7.36
C ILE A 618 29.13 6.46 -8.47
N ILE A 619 28.61 6.36 -9.70
CA ILE A 619 29.03 7.22 -10.81
C ILE A 619 28.91 8.73 -10.47
N PRO A 620 27.80 9.23 -9.89
CA PRO A 620 27.68 10.64 -9.53
C PRO A 620 28.67 11.13 -8.45
N LEU A 621 29.35 10.22 -7.73
CA LEU A 621 30.38 10.55 -6.74
C LEU A 621 31.77 10.70 -7.37
N MET A 622 31.95 10.24 -8.61
CA MET A 622 33.24 10.24 -9.29
C MET A 622 33.56 11.59 -9.92
N ASP A 623 34.84 11.83 -10.16
CA ASP A 623 35.29 12.94 -11.01
C ASP A 623 34.79 12.79 -12.45
N VAL A 624 34.62 13.92 -13.14
CA VAL A 624 33.96 14.02 -14.44
C VAL A 624 34.60 13.11 -15.51
N GLU A 625 35.93 13.01 -15.52
CA GLU A 625 36.68 12.22 -16.49
C GLU A 625 36.41 10.72 -16.31
N HIS A 626 36.62 10.21 -15.09
CA HIS A 626 36.36 8.82 -14.74
C HIS A 626 34.87 8.45 -14.91
N ALA A 627 33.95 9.32 -14.46
CA ALA A 627 32.52 9.11 -14.64
C ALA A 627 32.16 8.88 -16.12
N THR A 628 32.75 9.67 -17.03
CA THR A 628 32.48 9.57 -18.47
C THR A 628 32.95 8.24 -19.05
N GLU A 629 34.12 7.75 -18.66
CA GLU A 629 34.63 6.44 -19.08
C GLU A 629 33.72 5.30 -18.62
N TYR A 630 33.33 5.32 -17.34
CA TYR A 630 32.43 4.31 -16.79
C TYR A 630 31.06 4.33 -17.47
N VAL A 631 30.48 5.51 -17.71
CA VAL A 631 29.18 5.59 -18.39
C VAL A 631 29.26 5.05 -19.82
N LYS A 632 30.28 5.43 -20.59
CA LYS A 632 30.48 4.91 -21.95
C LYS A 632 30.59 3.39 -21.98
N ALA A 633 31.17 2.79 -20.95
CA ALA A 633 31.30 1.34 -20.83
C ALA A 633 30.00 0.65 -20.36
N ILE A 634 29.15 1.33 -19.56
CA ILE A 634 27.91 0.78 -19.00
C ILE A 634 26.75 0.84 -19.99
N VAL A 635 26.65 1.90 -20.80
CA VAL A 635 25.53 2.10 -21.72
C VAL A 635 25.27 0.89 -22.62
N PRO A 636 26.27 0.25 -23.27
CA PRO A 636 26.05 -0.96 -24.06
C PRO A 636 25.42 -2.12 -23.27
N ILE A 637 25.74 -2.23 -21.98
CA ILE A 637 25.19 -3.27 -21.10
C ILE A 637 23.74 -2.96 -20.78
N LEU A 638 23.41 -1.68 -20.52
CA LEU A 638 22.04 -1.22 -20.28
C LEU A 638 21.16 -1.45 -21.50
N LYS A 639 21.65 -1.15 -22.72
CA LYS A 639 20.95 -1.38 -23.99
C LYS A 639 20.44 -2.82 -24.12
N ASN A 640 21.31 -3.79 -23.80
CA ASN A 640 20.97 -5.22 -23.81
C ASN A 640 19.88 -5.58 -22.79
N GLN A 641 19.64 -4.75 -21.76
CA GLN A 641 18.60 -4.97 -20.76
C GLN A 641 17.27 -4.23 -21.06
N PHE A 642 17.21 -3.35 -22.07
CA PHE A 642 15.99 -2.56 -22.35
C PHE A 642 14.83 -3.42 -22.84
N GLU A 643 15.12 -4.53 -23.52
CA GLU A 643 14.09 -5.47 -24.00
C GLU A 643 13.38 -6.19 -22.83
N ILE A 644 14.07 -6.35 -21.69
CA ILE A 644 13.58 -7.13 -20.56
C ILE A 644 12.39 -6.42 -19.90
N GLN A 645 11.27 -7.14 -19.80
CA GLN A 645 10.02 -6.61 -19.28
C GLN A 645 9.87 -6.72 -17.74
N GLU A 646 10.87 -7.26 -17.03
CA GLU A 646 10.85 -7.38 -15.57
C GLU A 646 10.83 -5.99 -14.91
N GLU A 647 9.78 -5.70 -14.11
CA GLU A 647 9.55 -4.40 -13.46
C GLU A 647 10.73 -3.94 -12.60
N GLU A 648 11.33 -4.84 -11.81
CA GLU A 648 12.47 -4.52 -10.94
C GLU A 648 13.69 -4.08 -11.76
N MET A 649 14.00 -4.80 -12.84
CA MET A 649 15.12 -4.47 -13.72
C MET A 649 14.87 -3.13 -14.42
N LYS A 650 13.66 -2.91 -14.96
CA LYS A 650 13.29 -1.63 -15.59
C LYS A 650 13.49 -0.45 -14.65
N LYS A 651 13.05 -0.56 -13.41
CA LYS A 651 13.23 0.51 -12.41
C LYS A 651 14.70 0.83 -12.20
N ILE A 652 15.55 -0.20 -12.05
CA ILE A 652 16.99 0.00 -11.88
C ILE A 652 17.61 0.61 -13.13
N VAL A 653 17.28 0.09 -14.32
CA VAL A 653 17.84 0.61 -15.57
C VAL A 653 17.44 2.08 -15.79
N LEU A 654 16.18 2.45 -15.56
CA LEU A 654 15.73 3.84 -15.62
C LEU A 654 16.46 4.73 -14.61
N MET A 655 16.66 4.25 -13.40
CA MET A 655 17.40 4.96 -12.36
C MET A 655 18.87 5.17 -12.76
N VAL A 656 19.54 4.13 -13.30
CA VAL A 656 20.92 4.23 -13.76
C VAL A 656 21.04 5.17 -14.96
N ILE A 657 20.11 5.12 -15.92
CA ILE A 657 20.06 6.07 -17.05
C ILE A 657 19.95 7.50 -16.54
N LYS A 658 19.05 7.75 -15.59
CA LYS A 658 18.88 9.07 -14.96
C LYS A 658 20.21 9.57 -14.38
N GLN A 659 20.88 8.73 -13.58
CA GLN A 659 22.17 9.07 -12.94
C GLN A 659 23.30 9.28 -13.94
N CYS A 660 23.38 8.42 -14.97
CA CYS A 660 24.34 8.58 -16.06
C CYS A 660 24.17 9.96 -16.72
N ILE A 661 22.94 10.32 -17.10
CA ILE A 661 22.65 11.58 -17.79
C ILE A 661 22.94 12.80 -16.92
N GLN A 662 22.74 12.72 -15.60
CA GLN A 662 23.09 13.82 -14.69
C GLN A 662 24.59 14.12 -14.63
N CYS A 663 25.46 13.21 -15.09
CA CYS A 663 26.90 13.44 -15.10
C CYS A 663 27.28 14.59 -16.04
N ALA A 664 28.18 15.46 -15.57
CA ALA A 664 28.60 16.65 -16.33
C ALA A 664 29.35 16.31 -17.62
N GLY A 665 30.12 15.21 -17.64
CA GLY A 665 31.02 14.85 -18.74
C GLY A 665 30.36 14.17 -19.94
N ILE A 666 29.05 13.94 -19.91
CA ILE A 666 28.33 13.35 -21.03
C ILE A 666 27.81 14.45 -21.95
N GLU A 667 28.25 14.39 -23.20
CA GLU A 667 27.78 15.25 -24.27
C GLU A 667 26.35 14.92 -24.71
N ALA A 668 25.58 15.94 -25.05
CA ALA A 668 24.21 15.80 -25.56
C ALA A 668 24.14 14.92 -26.82
N VAL A 669 25.15 15.00 -27.68
CA VAL A 669 25.25 14.19 -28.93
C VAL A 669 25.29 12.69 -28.60
N TYR A 670 26.06 12.31 -27.58
CA TYR A 670 26.16 10.91 -27.17
C TYR A 670 24.80 10.36 -26.66
N VAL A 671 24.07 11.16 -25.88
CA VAL A 671 22.72 10.78 -25.40
C VAL A 671 21.74 10.64 -26.57
N ARG A 672 21.80 11.56 -27.54
CA ARG A 672 20.96 11.57 -28.74
C ARG A 672 21.15 10.32 -29.60
N ASP A 673 22.39 9.91 -29.82
CA ASP A 673 22.68 8.80 -30.74
C ASP A 673 22.58 7.44 -30.06
N GLN A 674 23.03 7.34 -28.80
CA GLN A 674 23.15 6.05 -28.13
C GLN A 674 21.95 5.71 -27.24
N ILE A 675 21.45 6.63 -26.43
CA ILE A 675 20.47 6.29 -25.38
C ILE A 675 19.04 6.52 -25.89
N MET A 676 18.79 7.66 -26.51
CA MET A 676 17.45 8.13 -26.83
C MET A 676 16.64 7.20 -27.76
N PRO A 677 17.17 6.66 -28.88
CA PRO A 677 16.36 5.85 -29.80
C PRO A 677 15.85 4.57 -29.14
N GLU A 678 16.70 3.90 -28.37
CA GLU A 678 16.34 2.67 -27.67
C GLU A 678 15.43 2.94 -26.47
N PHE A 679 15.65 4.05 -25.76
CA PHE A 679 14.81 4.47 -24.64
C PHE A 679 13.34 4.67 -25.07
N PHE A 680 13.08 5.47 -26.11
CA PHE A 680 11.71 5.70 -26.60
C PHE A 680 11.09 4.45 -27.21
N LYS A 681 11.88 3.57 -27.85
CA LYS A 681 11.37 2.33 -28.42
C LYS A 681 10.82 1.35 -27.38
N TYR A 682 11.50 1.19 -26.23
CA TYR A 682 11.16 0.16 -25.25
C TYR A 682 10.38 0.68 -24.03
N TYR A 683 10.67 1.91 -23.54
CA TYR A 683 10.06 2.42 -22.32
C TYR A 683 8.79 3.23 -22.57
N TRP A 684 8.74 4.02 -23.64
CA TRP A 684 7.54 4.78 -24.04
C TRP A 684 6.51 3.88 -24.72
N SER A 685 5.83 3.08 -23.88
CA SER A 685 4.78 2.15 -24.30
C SER A 685 3.51 2.36 -23.48
N LYS A 686 2.37 1.99 -24.05
CA LYS A 686 1.06 2.04 -23.36
C LYS A 686 1.04 1.22 -22.07
N ARG A 687 1.81 0.13 -22.01
CA ARG A 687 1.93 -0.73 -20.83
C ARG A 687 2.60 -0.01 -19.66
N THR A 688 3.58 0.85 -19.94
CA THR A 688 4.30 1.60 -18.92
C THR A 688 3.43 2.68 -18.28
N ALA A 689 2.49 3.26 -19.03
CA ALA A 689 1.56 4.26 -18.50
C ALA A 689 0.56 3.70 -17.47
N THR A 690 0.16 2.44 -17.62
CA THR A 690 -0.71 1.77 -16.65
C THR A 690 0.03 1.44 -15.33
N ASP A 691 1.36 1.30 -15.39
CA ASP A 691 2.18 0.95 -14.24
C ASP A 691 2.51 2.19 -13.39
N ARG A 692 1.71 2.41 -12.34
CA ARG A 692 1.90 3.51 -11.38
C ARG A 692 3.27 3.51 -10.68
N ARG A 693 3.97 2.37 -10.57
CA ARG A 693 5.26 2.28 -9.85
C ARG A 693 6.41 2.84 -10.67
N ASN A 694 6.42 2.52 -11.96
CA ASN A 694 7.47 2.94 -12.89
C ASN A 694 7.14 4.26 -13.58
N TYR A 695 5.86 4.65 -13.61
CA TYR A 695 5.37 5.91 -14.15
C TYR A 695 6.20 7.12 -13.70
N ARG A 696 6.34 7.33 -12.38
CA ARG A 696 7.07 8.49 -11.84
C ARG A 696 8.54 8.49 -12.27
N GLN A 697 9.20 7.33 -12.17
CA GLN A 697 10.60 7.20 -12.55
C GLN A 697 10.81 7.49 -14.04
N MET A 698 9.91 7.03 -14.90
CA MET A 698 10.02 7.27 -16.34
C MET A 698 9.82 8.74 -16.69
N VAL A 699 8.81 9.40 -16.10
CA VAL A 699 8.58 10.84 -16.29
C VAL A 699 9.82 11.63 -15.86
N GLU A 700 10.36 11.35 -14.67
CA GLU A 700 11.59 12.00 -14.19
C GLU A 700 12.81 11.72 -15.07
N THR A 701 13.00 10.47 -15.52
CA THR A 701 14.13 10.11 -16.39
C THR A 701 14.02 10.82 -17.74
N THR A 702 12.81 10.99 -18.28
CA THR A 702 12.60 11.74 -19.52
C THR A 702 12.89 13.22 -19.32
N CYS A 703 12.51 13.81 -18.17
CA CYS A 703 12.87 15.19 -17.77
C CYS A 703 14.38 15.43 -17.80
N GLU A 704 15.16 14.52 -17.23
CA GLU A 704 16.63 14.62 -17.24
C GLU A 704 17.23 14.47 -18.65
N ILE A 705 16.68 13.58 -19.49
CA ILE A 705 17.09 13.48 -20.90
C ILE A 705 16.88 14.83 -21.61
N ALA A 706 15.71 15.46 -21.43
CA ALA A 706 15.42 16.75 -22.06
C ALA A 706 16.32 17.88 -21.54
N ALA A 707 16.69 17.86 -20.26
CA ALA A 707 17.61 18.85 -19.70
C ALA A 707 19.00 18.82 -20.34
N LYS A 708 19.43 17.66 -20.88
CA LYS A 708 20.71 17.53 -21.60
C LYS A 708 20.60 17.73 -23.11
N VAL A 709 19.59 17.14 -23.76
CA VAL A 709 19.47 17.13 -25.23
C VAL A 709 18.75 18.39 -25.76
N GLY A 710 17.88 18.98 -24.94
CA GLY A 710 17.00 20.09 -25.29
C GLY A 710 15.52 19.67 -25.30
N ALA A 711 14.65 20.62 -24.93
CA ALA A 711 13.22 20.37 -24.79
C ALA A 711 12.52 20.08 -26.13
N ALA A 712 12.88 20.81 -27.19
CA ALA A 712 12.19 20.73 -28.48
C ALA A 712 12.32 19.35 -29.15
N GLU A 713 13.51 18.74 -29.09
CA GLU A 713 13.77 17.44 -29.71
C GLU A 713 12.99 16.30 -29.04
N ILE A 714 12.89 16.33 -27.71
CA ILE A 714 12.10 15.36 -26.96
C ILE A 714 10.62 15.58 -27.19
N LEU A 715 10.19 16.84 -27.19
CA LEU A 715 8.81 17.22 -27.42
C LEU A 715 8.32 16.76 -28.82
N GLU A 716 9.15 16.89 -29.86
CA GLU A 716 8.81 16.44 -31.21
C GLU A 716 8.44 14.95 -31.27
N ARG A 717 9.10 14.12 -30.45
CA ARG A 717 8.86 12.68 -30.38
C ARG A 717 7.57 12.32 -29.66
N ILE A 718 7.23 13.02 -28.57
CA ILE A 718 6.08 12.67 -27.72
C ILE A 718 4.79 13.42 -28.08
N VAL A 719 4.85 14.52 -28.84
CA VAL A 719 3.64 15.30 -29.17
C VAL A 719 2.61 14.49 -29.97
N GLY A 720 3.05 13.52 -30.79
CA GLY A 720 2.15 12.61 -31.48
C GLY A 720 1.32 11.75 -30.52
N ASP A 721 1.88 11.41 -29.36
CA ASP A 721 1.27 10.52 -28.36
C ASP A 721 0.17 11.20 -27.55
N LEU A 722 0.09 12.54 -27.57
CA LEU A 722 -1.03 13.28 -27.00
C LEU A 722 -2.37 12.90 -27.63
N LYS A 723 -2.34 12.44 -28.88
CA LYS A 723 -3.51 12.01 -29.64
C LYS A 723 -3.79 10.50 -29.56
N ASP A 724 -3.19 9.79 -28.61
CA ASP A 724 -3.44 8.36 -28.43
C ASP A 724 -4.81 8.11 -27.79
N GLU A 725 -5.48 7.01 -28.14
CA GLU A 725 -6.77 6.61 -27.56
C GLU A 725 -6.70 6.32 -26.05
N ASN A 726 -5.53 5.88 -25.53
CA ASN A 726 -5.38 5.54 -24.13
C ASN A 726 -5.17 6.78 -23.24
N GLU A 727 -6.16 7.09 -22.40
CA GLU A 727 -6.15 8.21 -21.47
C GLU A 727 -4.97 8.20 -20.49
N SER A 728 -4.58 7.04 -19.97
CA SER A 728 -3.44 6.94 -19.03
C SER A 728 -2.12 7.32 -19.72
N PHE A 729 -1.99 6.99 -21.00
CA PHE A 729 -0.82 7.33 -21.81
C PHE A 729 -0.80 8.83 -22.13
N ARG A 730 -1.96 9.43 -22.49
CA ARG A 730 -2.07 10.90 -22.64
C ARG A 730 -1.71 11.65 -21.37
N LYS A 731 -2.21 11.19 -20.21
CA LYS A 731 -1.91 11.79 -18.91
C LYS A 731 -0.40 11.79 -18.63
N MET A 732 0.27 10.69 -18.94
CA MET A 732 1.72 10.57 -18.84
C MET A 732 2.47 11.58 -19.71
N VAL A 733 2.04 11.71 -20.97
CA VAL A 733 2.65 12.65 -21.92
C VAL A 733 2.46 14.09 -21.42
N VAL A 734 1.24 14.47 -21.00
CA VAL A 734 0.95 15.81 -20.48
C VAL A 734 1.71 16.12 -19.20
N GLU A 735 1.82 15.17 -18.26
CA GLU A 735 2.62 15.37 -17.03
C GLU A 735 4.10 15.56 -17.35
N THR A 736 4.62 14.82 -18.34
CA THR A 736 6.00 14.96 -18.78
C THR A 736 6.23 16.34 -19.42
N ILE A 737 5.31 16.78 -20.29
CA ILE A 737 5.35 18.11 -20.92
C ILE A 737 5.24 19.23 -19.89
N GLU A 738 4.36 19.08 -18.89
CA GLU A 738 4.23 20.03 -17.78
C GLU A 738 5.57 20.23 -17.06
N LYS A 739 6.22 19.12 -16.67
CA LYS A 739 7.51 19.17 -15.98
C LYS A 739 8.62 19.72 -16.88
N PHE A 740 8.63 19.37 -18.17
CA PHE A 740 9.58 19.93 -19.13
C PHE A 740 9.50 21.43 -19.21
N ILE A 741 8.29 21.96 -19.40
CA ILE A 741 8.07 23.38 -19.62
C ILE A 741 8.38 24.17 -18.35
N ASN A 742 8.04 23.63 -17.18
CA ASN A 742 8.38 24.26 -15.91
C ASN A 742 9.89 24.29 -15.64
N GLN A 743 10.66 23.31 -16.13
CA GLN A 743 12.10 23.23 -15.91
C GLN A 743 12.95 23.96 -16.97
N LEU A 744 12.57 23.86 -18.25
CA LEU A 744 13.39 24.33 -19.39
C LEU A 744 12.78 25.55 -20.11
N GLY A 745 11.50 25.83 -19.89
CA GLY A 745 10.77 26.85 -20.63
C GLY A 745 10.40 26.43 -22.06
N VAL A 746 10.02 27.42 -22.88
CA VAL A 746 9.50 27.23 -24.25
C VAL A 746 10.32 27.96 -25.32
N SER A 747 11.52 28.45 -25.00
CA SER A 747 12.38 29.21 -25.93
C SER A 747 12.75 28.43 -27.18
N ASP A 748 13.00 27.13 -27.02
CA ASP A 748 13.57 26.27 -28.06
C ASP A 748 12.49 25.70 -29.00
N ILE A 749 11.21 25.95 -28.72
CA ILE A 749 10.07 25.38 -29.45
C ILE A 749 9.78 26.26 -30.68
N ASP A 750 9.82 25.67 -31.87
CA ASP A 750 9.47 26.34 -33.12
C ASP A 750 7.95 26.47 -33.31
N SER A 751 7.52 27.32 -34.25
CA SER A 751 6.09 27.57 -34.47
C SER A 751 5.33 26.33 -34.99
N LYS A 752 5.98 25.39 -35.68
CA LYS A 752 5.29 24.16 -36.13
C LYS A 752 5.06 23.20 -34.97
N LEU A 753 6.06 23.00 -34.12
CA LEU A 753 5.91 22.17 -32.93
C LEU A 753 4.93 22.79 -31.92
N GLU A 754 4.93 24.11 -31.78
CA GLU A 754 3.94 24.84 -30.99
C GLU A 754 2.50 24.53 -31.46
N ASN A 755 2.23 24.66 -32.76
CA ASN A 755 0.91 24.35 -33.33
C ASN A 755 0.50 22.89 -33.06
N ARG A 756 1.42 21.94 -33.27
CA ARG A 756 1.15 20.51 -33.03
C ARG A 756 0.91 20.22 -31.55
N LEU A 757 1.67 20.84 -30.65
CA LEU A 757 1.51 20.70 -29.21
C LEU A 757 0.15 21.24 -28.78
N MET A 758 -0.21 22.46 -29.17
CA MET A 758 -1.49 23.07 -28.80
C MET A 758 -2.68 22.25 -29.30
N ASP A 759 -2.63 21.76 -30.53
CA ASP A 759 -3.67 20.88 -31.09
C ASP A 759 -3.75 19.53 -30.35
N GLY A 760 -2.61 18.90 -30.03
CA GLY A 760 -2.56 17.68 -29.24
C GLY A 760 -3.12 17.85 -27.82
N VAL A 761 -2.76 18.94 -27.14
CA VAL A 761 -3.20 19.26 -25.78
C VAL A 761 -4.70 19.60 -25.75
N LEU A 762 -5.21 20.32 -26.74
CA LEU A 762 -6.64 20.58 -26.92
C LEU A 762 -7.43 19.29 -27.14
N TRP A 763 -6.92 18.39 -27.99
CA TRP A 763 -7.55 17.10 -28.22
C TRP A 763 -7.58 16.25 -26.94
N ALA A 764 -6.45 16.16 -26.25
CA ALA A 764 -6.32 15.38 -25.02
C ALA A 764 -7.22 15.91 -23.89
N PHE A 765 -7.43 17.22 -23.80
CA PHE A 765 -8.35 17.86 -22.87
C PHE A 765 -9.83 17.62 -23.22
N ASN A 766 -10.16 17.56 -24.52
CA ASN A 766 -11.53 17.33 -24.96
C ASN A 766 -11.99 15.89 -24.70
N GLU A 767 -11.14 14.92 -25.00
CA GLU A 767 -11.43 13.48 -24.86
C GLU A 767 -11.26 12.95 -23.43
N GLN A 768 -11.16 13.84 -22.44
CA GLN A 768 -10.96 13.46 -21.06
C GLN A 768 -12.27 13.01 -20.39
N GLN A 769 -12.29 11.78 -19.87
CA GLN A 769 -13.46 11.15 -19.26
C GLN A 769 -13.26 10.78 -17.78
N SER A 770 -12.00 10.63 -17.30
CA SER A 770 -11.69 10.20 -15.93
C SER A 770 -11.83 11.30 -14.87
N GLU A 771 -11.98 10.88 -13.61
CA GLU A 771 -12.06 11.72 -12.42
C GLU A 771 -10.71 12.39 -12.06
N ASP A 772 -9.60 11.78 -12.45
CA ASP A 772 -8.25 12.09 -11.95
C ASP A 772 -7.54 13.14 -12.84
N THR A 773 -8.17 14.30 -12.97
CA THR A 773 -7.94 15.30 -14.04
C THR A 773 -6.97 16.45 -13.68
N GLN A 774 -6.55 16.57 -12.43
CA GLN A 774 -5.72 17.70 -11.99
C GLN A 774 -4.42 17.85 -12.80
N THR A 775 -3.79 16.74 -13.19
CA THR A 775 -2.56 16.74 -14.00
C THR A 775 -2.80 17.30 -15.40
N MET A 776 -3.89 16.91 -16.07
CA MET A 776 -4.22 17.41 -17.41
C MET A 776 -4.51 18.90 -17.39
N LEU A 777 -5.27 19.36 -16.38
CA LEU A 777 -5.61 20.76 -16.21
C LEU A 777 -4.39 21.62 -15.81
N SER A 778 -3.51 21.09 -14.96
CA SER A 778 -2.27 21.79 -14.56
C SER A 778 -1.29 21.84 -15.71
N GLY A 779 -1.08 20.74 -16.43
CA GLY A 779 -0.28 20.72 -17.65
C GLY A 779 -0.78 21.71 -18.70
N PHE A 780 -2.08 21.72 -19.00
CA PHE A 780 -2.67 22.66 -19.97
C PHE A 780 -2.44 24.12 -19.57
N GLY A 781 -2.71 24.45 -18.29
CA GLY A 781 -2.48 25.80 -17.76
C GLY A 781 -1.01 26.22 -17.81
N SER A 782 -0.10 25.33 -17.40
CA SER A 782 1.34 25.57 -17.42
C SER A 782 1.87 25.79 -18.84
N ILE A 783 1.38 25.01 -19.82
CA ILE A 783 1.74 25.16 -21.25
C ILE A 783 1.35 26.55 -21.77
N ILE A 784 0.10 26.98 -21.53
CA ILE A 784 -0.38 28.30 -22.00
C ILE A 784 0.35 29.44 -21.30
N ASN A 785 0.56 29.33 -19.99
CA ASN A 785 1.25 30.37 -19.23
C ASN A 785 2.72 30.50 -19.64
N ALA A 786 3.37 29.39 -19.99
CA ALA A 786 4.73 29.42 -20.51
C ALA A 786 4.83 30.01 -21.91
N PHE A 787 3.88 29.72 -22.82
CA PHE A 787 3.85 30.34 -24.14
C PHE A 787 3.54 31.85 -24.10
N GLY A 788 2.83 32.32 -23.07
CA GLY A 788 2.55 33.74 -22.88
C GLY A 788 1.90 34.35 -24.12
N SER A 789 2.51 35.39 -24.69
CA SER A 789 2.01 36.11 -25.88
C SER A 789 1.91 35.23 -27.14
N ARG A 790 2.68 34.14 -27.23
CA ARG A 790 2.62 33.21 -28.37
C ARG A 790 1.29 32.46 -28.44
N SER A 791 0.60 32.31 -27.30
CA SER A 791 -0.67 31.58 -27.22
C SER A 791 -1.88 32.29 -27.88
N LYS A 792 -1.71 33.55 -28.29
CA LYS A 792 -2.79 34.41 -28.85
C LYS A 792 -3.64 33.77 -29.95
N PRO A 793 -3.07 33.10 -30.98
CA PRO A 793 -3.85 32.51 -32.07
C PRO A 793 -4.81 31.42 -31.60
N TYR A 794 -4.47 30.72 -30.53
CA TYR A 794 -5.22 29.55 -30.04
C TYR A 794 -6.42 29.92 -29.17
N PHE A 795 -6.46 31.14 -28.61
CA PHE A 795 -7.57 31.56 -27.73
C PHE A 795 -8.94 31.57 -28.42
N SER A 796 -8.98 31.72 -29.75
CA SER A 796 -10.24 31.62 -30.49
C SER A 796 -10.84 30.22 -30.41
N GLN A 797 -10.00 29.20 -30.64
CA GLN A 797 -10.41 27.81 -30.57
C GLN A 797 -10.67 27.38 -29.12
N LEU A 798 -9.78 27.77 -28.21
CA LEU A 798 -9.91 27.47 -26.78
C LEU A 798 -11.21 28.03 -26.20
N GLY A 799 -11.59 29.27 -26.54
CA GLY A 799 -12.85 29.87 -26.09
C GLY A 799 -14.07 29.05 -26.52
N GLY A 800 -14.08 28.52 -27.75
CA GLY A 800 -15.15 27.65 -28.23
C GLY A 800 -15.21 26.31 -27.51
N VAL A 801 -14.05 25.68 -27.26
CA VAL A 801 -13.96 24.42 -26.50
C VAL A 801 -14.41 24.60 -25.05
N LEU A 802 -14.00 25.70 -24.40
CA LEU A 802 -14.40 26.03 -23.03
C LEU A 802 -15.90 26.27 -22.92
N GLN A 803 -16.48 27.01 -23.86
CA GLN A 803 -17.94 27.22 -23.93
C GLN A 803 -18.68 25.90 -24.06
N TRP A 804 -18.24 25.00 -24.95
CA TRP A 804 -18.86 23.70 -25.12
C TRP A 804 -18.74 22.82 -23.86
N ARG A 805 -17.56 22.80 -23.21
CA ARG A 805 -17.35 22.03 -21.98
C ARG A 805 -18.15 22.57 -20.78
N LEU A 806 -18.36 23.89 -20.67
CA LEU A 806 -19.21 24.49 -19.64
C LEU A 806 -20.69 24.15 -19.80
N SER A 807 -21.15 23.86 -21.01
CA SER A 807 -22.52 23.38 -21.26
C SER A 807 -22.65 21.85 -21.24
N ASN A 808 -21.59 21.11 -20.91
CA ASN A 808 -21.63 19.66 -20.89
C ASN A 808 -22.50 19.14 -19.73
N LYS A 809 -23.17 18.00 -19.93
CA LYS A 809 -24.00 17.33 -18.92
C LYS A 809 -23.20 16.94 -17.68
N SER A 810 -21.93 16.54 -17.85
CA SER A 810 -21.08 16.12 -16.73
C SER A 810 -20.63 17.32 -15.88
N PRO A 811 -20.94 17.34 -14.56
CA PRO A 811 -20.52 18.43 -13.67
C PRO A 811 -18.99 18.54 -13.57
N ARG A 812 -18.28 17.40 -13.64
CA ARG A 812 -16.81 17.36 -13.60
C ARG A 812 -16.19 18.09 -14.78
N VAL A 813 -16.76 17.95 -15.97
CA VAL A 813 -16.28 18.64 -17.18
C VAL A 813 -16.50 20.15 -17.07
N ARG A 814 -17.65 20.58 -16.50
CA ARG A 814 -17.92 22.00 -16.22
C ARG A 814 -16.95 22.58 -15.20
N GLN A 815 -16.67 21.84 -14.12
CA GLN A 815 -15.69 22.21 -13.09
C GLN A 815 -14.31 22.47 -13.72
N GLN A 816 -13.83 21.53 -14.54
CA GLN A 816 -12.53 21.63 -15.21
C GLN A 816 -12.44 22.83 -16.16
N ALA A 817 -13.51 23.10 -16.90
CA ALA A 817 -13.54 24.24 -17.81
C ALA A 817 -13.46 25.57 -17.03
N ALA A 818 -14.17 25.68 -15.90
CA ALA A 818 -14.11 26.84 -15.02
C ALA A 818 -12.73 27.01 -14.36
N ASP A 819 -12.15 25.92 -13.85
CA ASP A 819 -10.79 25.92 -13.26
C ASP A 819 -9.73 26.31 -14.30
N LEU A 820 -9.87 25.85 -15.55
CA LEU A 820 -8.96 26.19 -16.64
C LEU A 820 -9.05 27.68 -16.99
N ILE A 821 -10.26 28.26 -17.02
CA ILE A 821 -10.47 29.72 -17.21
C ILE A 821 -9.71 30.51 -16.15
N GLY A 822 -9.79 30.08 -14.89
CA GLY A 822 -9.05 30.69 -13.78
C GLY A 822 -7.54 30.70 -14.02
N LYS A 823 -6.97 29.61 -14.54
CA LYS A 823 -5.54 29.48 -14.81
C LYS A 823 -5.04 30.29 -16.02
N ILE A 824 -5.87 30.50 -17.04
CA ILE A 824 -5.47 31.18 -18.29
C ILE A 824 -5.82 32.68 -18.32
N ALA A 825 -6.65 33.17 -17.39
CA ALA A 825 -7.17 34.54 -17.41
C ALA A 825 -6.06 35.60 -17.53
N VAL A 826 -4.98 35.46 -16.75
CA VAL A 826 -3.82 36.38 -16.80
C VAL A 826 -3.18 36.38 -18.18
N CYS A 827 -2.96 35.19 -18.77
CA CYS A 827 -2.35 35.06 -20.09
C CYS A 827 -3.23 35.68 -21.21
N MET A 828 -4.55 35.46 -21.14
CA MET A 828 -5.50 36.05 -22.09
C MET A 828 -5.48 37.59 -22.07
N LYS A 829 -5.35 38.19 -20.88
CA LYS A 829 -5.22 39.65 -20.75
C LYS A 829 -3.90 40.16 -21.30
N ASN A 830 -2.80 39.47 -21.03
CA ASN A 830 -1.50 39.83 -21.59
C ASN A 830 -1.50 39.77 -23.13
N CYS A 831 -2.34 38.91 -23.72
CA CYS A 831 -2.55 38.82 -25.17
C CYS A 831 -3.54 39.86 -25.74
N GLN A 832 -4.08 40.75 -24.90
CA GLN A 832 -5.06 41.79 -25.24
C GLN A 832 -6.43 41.24 -25.71
N GLU A 833 -6.81 40.04 -25.26
CA GLU A 833 -8.08 39.39 -25.61
C GLU A 833 -9.21 39.68 -24.60
N GLU A 834 -9.34 40.94 -24.17
CA GLU A 834 -10.32 41.37 -23.15
C GLU A 834 -11.77 41.02 -23.54
N ALA A 835 -12.13 41.18 -24.83
CA ALA A 835 -13.49 40.92 -25.31
C ALA A 835 -13.88 39.42 -25.22
N ARG A 836 -12.94 38.50 -25.41
CA ARG A 836 -13.18 37.05 -25.23
C ARG A 836 -13.29 36.70 -23.76
N LEU A 837 -12.43 37.30 -22.94
CA LEU A 837 -12.42 37.12 -21.50
C LEU A 837 -13.73 37.64 -20.87
N GLY A 838 -14.26 38.77 -21.35
CA GLY A 838 -15.58 39.27 -20.98
C GLY A 838 -16.75 38.35 -21.40
N ARG A 839 -16.67 37.71 -22.58
CA ARG A 839 -17.66 36.69 -22.99
C ARG A 839 -17.63 35.45 -22.09
N LEU A 840 -16.43 34.98 -21.71
CA LEU A 840 -16.29 33.89 -20.74
C LEU A 840 -16.81 34.30 -19.35
N GLY A 841 -16.61 35.55 -18.95
CA GLY A 841 -17.18 36.13 -17.72
C GLY A 841 -18.71 36.12 -17.72
N GLN A 842 -19.34 36.51 -18.83
CA GLN A 842 -20.79 36.42 -19.00
C GLN A 842 -21.29 34.98 -18.94
N LEU A 843 -20.59 34.04 -19.58
CA LEU A 843 -20.99 32.63 -19.56
C LEU A 843 -20.86 32.01 -18.16
N LEU A 844 -19.78 32.31 -17.43
CA LEU A 844 -19.64 31.87 -16.03
C LEU A 844 -20.70 32.50 -15.12
N PHE A 845 -21.09 33.76 -15.39
CA PHE A 845 -22.17 34.42 -14.65
C PHE A 845 -23.52 33.72 -14.84
N GLU A 846 -23.83 33.31 -16.07
CA GLU A 846 -25.05 32.53 -16.37
C GLU A 846 -25.05 31.18 -15.63
N CYS A 847 -23.86 30.58 -15.44
CA CYS A 847 -23.68 29.34 -14.68
C CYS A 847 -23.71 29.49 -13.15
N LEU A 848 -23.91 30.68 -12.57
CA LEU A 848 -23.97 30.87 -11.10
C LEU A 848 -25.17 30.16 -10.43
N GLY A 849 -26.12 29.65 -11.21
CA GLY A 849 -27.24 28.83 -10.73
C GLY A 849 -26.91 27.33 -10.61
N GLU A 850 -25.63 26.95 -10.63
CA GLU A 850 -25.20 25.54 -10.58
C GLU A 850 -25.58 24.86 -9.25
N GLU A 851 -26.15 23.67 -9.35
CA GLU A 851 -26.63 22.88 -8.20
C GLU A 851 -25.48 22.24 -7.42
N TYR A 852 -24.40 21.86 -8.13
CA TYR A 852 -23.25 21.20 -7.54
C TYR A 852 -22.28 22.21 -6.91
N PRO A 853 -22.05 22.18 -5.58
CA PRO A 853 -21.26 23.20 -4.90
C PRO A 853 -19.77 23.18 -5.30
N GLU A 854 -19.21 22.01 -5.63
CA GLU A 854 -17.81 21.91 -6.09
C GLU A 854 -17.59 22.62 -7.44
N VAL A 855 -18.57 22.52 -8.35
CA VAL A 855 -18.57 23.16 -9.66
C VAL A 855 -18.81 24.66 -9.51
N LEU A 856 -19.79 25.03 -8.68
CA LEU A 856 -20.08 26.42 -8.36
C LEU A 856 -18.85 27.13 -7.77
N GLY A 857 -18.12 26.49 -6.86
CA GLY A 857 -16.86 27.01 -6.33
C GLY A 857 -15.82 27.27 -7.44
N SER A 858 -15.66 26.33 -8.39
CA SER A 858 -14.76 26.54 -9.53
C SER A 858 -15.22 27.65 -10.48
N ILE A 859 -16.53 27.80 -10.70
CA ILE A 859 -17.11 28.90 -11.49
C ILE A 859 -16.80 30.25 -10.83
N LEU A 860 -16.96 30.33 -9.50
CA LEU A 860 -16.64 31.51 -8.72
C LEU A 860 -15.13 31.83 -8.76
N GLY A 861 -14.27 30.83 -8.63
CA GLY A 861 -12.81 30.98 -8.77
C GLY A 861 -12.43 31.49 -10.17
N GLY A 862 -13.08 30.96 -11.22
CA GLY A 862 -12.94 31.47 -12.59
C GLY A 862 -13.37 32.93 -12.72
N LEU A 863 -14.55 33.30 -12.20
CA LEU A 863 -15.05 34.69 -12.19
C LEU A 863 -14.11 35.62 -11.42
N LYS A 864 -13.62 35.20 -10.25
CA LYS A 864 -12.65 35.94 -9.43
C LYS A 864 -11.37 36.22 -10.21
N ALA A 865 -10.81 35.22 -10.87
CA ALA A 865 -9.62 35.38 -11.71
C ALA A 865 -9.85 36.35 -12.87
N ILE A 866 -11.02 36.29 -13.53
CA ILE A 866 -11.40 37.23 -14.59
C ILE A 866 -11.49 38.67 -14.05
N VAL A 867 -12.20 38.88 -12.95
CA VAL A 867 -12.43 40.20 -12.35
C VAL A 867 -11.11 40.85 -11.93
N ASN A 868 -10.22 40.06 -11.31
CA ASN A 868 -8.88 40.52 -10.90
C ASN A 868 -8.04 41.02 -12.09
N VAL A 869 -8.29 40.49 -13.29
CA VAL A 869 -7.46 40.73 -14.47
C VAL A 869 -8.03 41.80 -15.42
N ILE A 870 -9.35 41.80 -15.67
CA ILE A 870 -10.00 42.85 -16.49
C ILE A 870 -10.09 44.17 -15.72
N GLY A 871 -10.35 44.10 -14.41
CA GLY A 871 -10.68 45.24 -13.58
C GLY A 871 -12.16 45.62 -13.62
N MET A 872 -12.58 46.38 -12.62
CA MET A 872 -14.00 46.59 -12.28
C MET A 872 -14.83 47.33 -13.35
N ASN A 873 -14.19 48.17 -14.17
CA ASN A 873 -14.90 49.09 -15.09
C ASN A 873 -15.23 48.47 -16.46
N LYS A 874 -14.52 47.41 -16.85
CA LYS A 874 -14.65 46.77 -18.16
C LYS A 874 -15.22 45.34 -18.09
N MET A 875 -15.67 44.94 -16.90
CA MET A 875 -16.20 43.61 -16.67
C MET A 875 -17.56 43.45 -17.34
N SER A 876 -17.75 42.32 -18.03
CA SER A 876 -19.03 41.87 -18.55
C SER A 876 -19.36 40.54 -17.88
N PRO A 877 -20.42 40.45 -17.06
CA PRO A 877 -21.43 41.47 -16.77
C PRO A 877 -20.95 42.54 -15.78
N PRO A 878 -21.60 43.71 -15.73
CA PRO A 878 -21.27 44.77 -14.77
C PRO A 878 -21.41 44.30 -13.32
N ILE A 879 -20.59 44.87 -12.42
CA ILE A 879 -20.59 44.52 -10.99
C ILE A 879 -21.95 44.75 -10.33
N LYS A 880 -22.69 45.75 -10.81
CA LYS A 880 -24.06 46.06 -10.34
C LYS A 880 -24.99 44.86 -10.49
N ASP A 881 -24.77 44.02 -11.48
CA ASP A 881 -25.58 42.83 -11.76
C ASP A 881 -24.96 41.58 -11.13
N LEU A 882 -23.63 41.53 -11.02
CA LEU A 882 -22.88 40.44 -10.40
C LEU A 882 -23.17 40.32 -8.89
N LEU A 883 -23.06 41.43 -8.15
CA LEU A 883 -23.09 41.43 -6.70
C LEU A 883 -24.44 40.92 -6.13
N PRO A 884 -25.62 41.36 -6.62
CA PRO A 884 -26.91 40.83 -6.16
C PRO A 884 -27.06 39.32 -6.38
N ARG A 885 -26.40 38.76 -7.41
CA ARG A 885 -26.43 37.32 -7.71
C ARG A 885 -25.53 36.51 -6.77
N LEU A 886 -24.45 37.11 -6.25
CA LEU A 886 -23.55 36.47 -5.28
C LEU A 886 -24.10 36.49 -3.85
N THR A 887 -24.88 37.51 -3.46
CA THR A 887 -25.47 37.64 -2.12
C THR A 887 -26.23 36.40 -1.62
N PRO A 888 -27.11 35.74 -2.40
CA PRO A 888 -27.77 34.52 -1.96
C PRO A 888 -26.79 33.32 -1.85
N ILE A 889 -25.71 33.31 -2.64
CA ILE A 889 -24.72 32.23 -2.66
C ILE A 889 -23.87 32.22 -1.38
N LEU A 890 -23.71 33.37 -0.71
CA LEU A 890 -23.06 33.46 0.60
C LEU A 890 -23.73 32.59 1.68
N LYS A 891 -25.01 32.22 1.50
CA LYS A 891 -25.72 31.31 2.41
C LYS A 891 -25.37 29.83 2.18
N ASN A 892 -24.61 29.50 1.13
CA ASN A 892 -24.16 28.15 0.87
C ASN A 892 -23.20 27.70 1.99
N ARG A 893 -23.39 26.48 2.49
CA ARG A 893 -22.61 25.92 3.61
C ARG A 893 -21.30 25.25 3.18
N HIS A 894 -21.11 25.06 1.87
CA HIS A 894 -19.96 24.33 1.35
C HIS A 894 -18.68 25.17 1.40
N GLU A 895 -17.62 24.63 2.00
CA GLU A 895 -16.36 25.32 2.28
C GLU A 895 -15.73 25.96 1.03
N LYS A 896 -15.66 25.21 -0.09
CA LYS A 896 -15.10 25.73 -1.35
C LYS A 896 -15.85 26.95 -1.90
N VAL A 897 -17.18 26.98 -1.77
CA VAL A 897 -18.01 28.09 -2.27
C VAL A 897 -17.79 29.33 -1.39
N GLN A 898 -17.74 29.15 -0.08
CA GLN A 898 -17.45 30.23 0.85
C GLN A 898 -16.03 30.77 0.65
N ALA A 899 -15.03 29.89 0.52
CA ALA A 899 -13.64 30.27 0.34
C ALA A 899 -13.38 31.10 -0.93
N GLU A 900 -14.09 30.83 -2.03
CA GLU A 900 -13.94 31.60 -3.27
C GLU A 900 -14.70 32.94 -3.25
N LEU A 901 -15.74 33.06 -2.41
CA LEU A 901 -16.48 34.31 -2.19
C LEU A 901 -15.79 35.26 -1.21
N HIS A 902 -15.02 34.71 -0.27
CA HIS A 902 -14.11 35.46 0.59
C HIS A 902 -12.83 35.87 -0.18
#